data_AF-A0A401GXF6-F1
#
_entry.id   AF-A0A401GXF6-F1
#
_cell.length_a   1.000
_cell.length_b   1.000
_cell.length_c   1.000
_cell.angle_alpha   90.00
_cell.angle_beta   90.00
_cell.angle_gamma   90.00
#
_symmetry.space_group_name_H-M   'P 1'
#
loop_
_entity.id
_entity.type
_entity.pdbx_description
1 polymer ?
#
loop_
_entity_poly.entity_id
_entity_poly.type
_entity_poly.pdbx_seq_one_letter_code
_entity_poly.pdbx_strand_id
1 'polypeptide(L)'
;MFSRKNASSTVGSDGSELPSDNSHKSLPPTPFRFGIRKATTINVVNGVMGTWADPVIQNSLQILEQVADVGKALPFVAPAFALLKIIVDIENKARDADTKCTDLLERINFMLGQLPALKLVQITDATRQVVERMNHSLKASTALIQAYRKQGTVSRRINVGNRDKFISCADSINKCTNDLMITLQIHQTSQLDIITRPVPVDPVDEAAKSFISSHGGVDAVKDDRELIAQFASTLHLTVDDRALEQINTNITDLMQQNQEQLERTISSSVGASVVDGFKEIAAKMTEVEKEQVFTCVQCDKEYRNSTNGPKSCSFHRAEYSSWNKSFPCCSGNASHPCEFSSHRPTHHCDYPYAAFFPRAQKVLKYVDTIEKWASIEDSDLEKNAVQKASAGRLLRWVSRGERIDTPTILITVGTVWFSEPYFFDTFTAAQLESVARDVFIGRKTSTIFRTSQSEDEFAMAEWVLSRKAIVIEGIRLTAKAATSSLPYVVVCPIDAPACTKSGDVVTVSEGGLRAYTPEAPYVLPETVRAGPELQDKSVRAPRTDFKTRTSAALPLILKPTSDPPLSANPQFARYDADNFEGSVSVFNKQPSTTPNPITIAKVTAFFRLVGDEEYSPVLSLRILDRVELPVTIDSRQSWALHFEAVVPRTEEDTALQARWFNRAFVARHRPLRLKLVLEDIEDEECSLVLEYVFTPFPFDKPKPDDLARFFFDDPQFYLRHEVRVTKASNGNQGVLRIDRTDIAVKTLQKIVYKALKTGETEINLDIGQKKDTSSWTAWALVDVSCKRVYAIKVVLTQADSVARKTLGCVGYVLCPDYGNTINATRPVRYAQEKAKLEVEPLEEAEFVTEDTVDDYVPEPPKPVVDPTPALPTAMSSTQAVVSDDLNQHLTSIDSSLSRLATAVEQLVDILKKNNL
;
A
#
# COMPACT_ATOMS: atom_id res chain seq x y z
N MET A 1 29.36 17.58 15.82
CA MET A 1 30.25 17.36 16.97
C MET A 1 29.74 16.16 17.74
N PHE A 2 30.59 15.13 17.85
CA PHE A 2 30.58 13.94 18.72
C PHE A 2 29.31 13.07 18.82
N SER A 3 29.37 11.74 18.90
CA SER A 3 30.36 10.71 18.56
C SER A 3 29.67 9.38 18.84
N ARG A 4 29.87 8.39 17.97
CA ARG A 4 29.66 6.97 18.28
C ARG A 4 30.45 6.57 19.52
N LYS A 5 29.96 5.57 20.26
CA LYS A 5 30.79 4.51 20.85
C LYS A 5 30.04 3.17 20.84
N ASN A 6 30.64 2.22 20.13
CA ASN A 6 30.41 0.79 20.24
C ASN A 6 31.03 0.29 21.56
N ALA A 7 30.47 -0.77 22.14
CA ALA A 7 31.24 -1.80 22.83
C ALA A 7 30.47 -3.12 22.85
N SER A 8 31.16 -4.17 22.41
CA SER A 8 30.78 -5.57 22.44
C SER A 8 30.99 -6.19 23.82
N SER A 9 30.21 -7.23 24.17
CA SER A 9 30.72 -8.35 24.96
C SER A 9 29.97 -9.64 24.64
N THR A 10 30.74 -10.69 24.43
CA THR A 10 30.40 -12.10 24.21
C THR A 10 30.51 -12.90 25.51
N VAL A 11 30.01 -14.16 25.47
CA VAL A 11 30.22 -15.31 26.40
C VAL A 11 29.26 -15.34 27.61
N GLY A 12 28.61 -16.44 28.02
CA GLY A 12 28.59 -17.87 27.65
C GLY A 12 27.49 -18.59 28.47
N SER A 13 26.90 -19.64 27.92
CA SER A 13 26.91 -21.05 28.42
C SER A 13 25.81 -21.44 29.44
N ASP A 14 25.05 -22.48 29.05
CA ASP A 14 24.35 -23.55 29.82
C ASP A 14 23.06 -23.90 29.04
N GLY A 15 22.71 -25.13 28.64
CA GLY A 15 23.07 -26.46 29.12
C GLY A 15 21.78 -27.19 29.50
N SER A 16 21.21 -28.04 28.63
CA SER A 16 20.35 -29.19 29.00
C SER A 16 19.80 -29.95 27.77
N GLU A 17 20.32 -31.17 27.64
CA GLU A 17 19.70 -32.49 27.41
C GLU A 17 18.40 -32.70 26.58
N LEU A 18 18.48 -33.76 25.76
CA LEU A 18 17.51 -34.39 24.86
C LEU A 18 16.29 -35.03 25.57
N PRO A 19 15.21 -35.44 24.85
CA PRO A 19 15.19 -36.79 24.25
C PRO A 19 14.47 -36.94 22.88
N SER A 20 15.16 -37.69 21.99
CA SER A 20 14.70 -38.81 21.14
C SER A 20 13.37 -38.79 20.33
N ASP A 21 13.57 -38.89 19.02
CA ASP A 21 13.10 -39.93 18.07
C ASP A 21 11.79 -39.85 17.23
N ASN A 22 12.04 -40.00 15.92
CA ASN A 22 11.29 -40.68 14.86
C ASN A 22 9.93 -40.14 14.37
N SER A 23 9.95 -39.53 13.18
CA SER A 23 9.56 -40.21 11.92
C SER A 23 9.53 -39.22 10.74
N HIS A 24 10.25 -39.54 9.65
CA HIS A 24 9.71 -39.55 8.28
C HIS A 24 10.79 -39.95 7.27
N LYS A 25 10.43 -40.94 6.47
CA LYS A 25 11.23 -41.71 5.52
C LYS A 25 11.78 -40.85 4.38
N SER A 26 13.09 -40.90 4.15
CA SER A 26 13.74 -40.48 2.91
C SER A 26 13.92 -41.69 1.98
N LEU A 27 13.36 -41.61 0.78
CA LEU A 27 13.66 -42.51 -0.35
C LEU A 27 14.70 -41.84 -1.27
N PRO A 28 15.54 -42.63 -1.96
CA PRO A 28 16.82 -42.20 -2.51
C PRO A 28 16.71 -41.48 -3.87
N PRO A 29 17.70 -40.63 -4.23
CA PRO A 29 17.75 -39.99 -5.54
C PRO A 29 18.15 -40.98 -6.63
N THR A 30 17.27 -41.12 -7.62
CA THR A 30 17.47 -41.85 -8.87
C THR A 30 18.50 -41.19 -9.80
N PRO A 31 19.20 -41.97 -10.65
CA PRO A 31 20.32 -41.53 -11.47
C PRO A 31 19.89 -40.70 -12.69
N PHE A 32 20.63 -39.61 -12.94
CA PHE A 32 20.50 -38.79 -14.15
C PHE A 32 20.96 -39.56 -15.40
N ARG A 33 20.03 -39.74 -16.35
CA ARG A 33 20.31 -40.20 -17.72
C ARG A 33 21.00 -39.08 -18.51
N PHE A 34 22.23 -39.31 -18.96
CA PHE A 34 22.83 -38.51 -20.04
C PHE A 34 22.33 -39.02 -21.40
N GLY A 35 21.63 -38.16 -22.12
CA GLY A 35 21.26 -38.36 -23.52
C GLY A 35 22.48 -38.15 -24.41
N ILE A 36 22.86 -39.19 -25.14
CA ILE A 36 23.89 -39.17 -26.19
C ILE A 36 23.42 -38.25 -27.32
N ARG A 37 24.10 -37.12 -27.52
CA ARG A 37 24.08 -36.39 -28.79
C ARG A 37 25.29 -36.81 -29.61
N LYS A 38 25.02 -37.34 -30.80
CA LYS A 38 26.00 -37.65 -31.86
C LYS A 38 26.82 -36.41 -32.18
N ALA A 39 28.13 -36.49 -31.99
CA ALA A 39 29.10 -35.62 -32.63
C ALA A 39 30.11 -36.51 -33.37
N THR A 40 30.41 -36.09 -34.59
CA THR A 40 31.08 -36.81 -35.67
C THR A 40 32.45 -37.32 -35.27
N THR A 41 32.61 -38.64 -35.19
CA THR A 41 33.89 -39.35 -35.01
C THR A 41 34.78 -39.17 -36.23
N ILE A 42 35.95 -38.56 -36.03
CA ILE A 42 37.11 -38.73 -36.91
C ILE A 42 37.71 -40.10 -36.58
N ASN A 43 37.58 -41.04 -37.51
CA ASN A 43 38.16 -42.37 -37.44
C ASN A 43 39.68 -42.32 -37.32
N VAL A 44 40.26 -42.69 -36.17
CA VAL A 44 41.62 -43.21 -36.09
C VAL A 44 41.68 -44.33 -35.05
N VAL A 45 41.98 -45.55 -35.53
CA VAL A 45 42.27 -46.82 -34.83
C VAL A 45 41.08 -47.64 -34.30
N ASN A 46 40.34 -48.28 -35.22
CA ASN A 46 39.83 -49.63 -34.98
C ASN A 46 40.87 -50.61 -35.55
N GLY A 47 41.67 -51.18 -34.67
CA GLY A 47 42.66 -52.21 -34.99
C GLY A 47 42.65 -53.28 -33.90
N VAL A 48 41.89 -54.35 -34.16
CA VAL A 48 41.99 -55.69 -33.56
C VAL A 48 41.93 -55.75 -32.02
N MET A 49 40.71 -55.91 -31.49
CA MET A 49 40.47 -56.44 -30.14
C MET A 49 41.01 -57.88 -30.05
N GLY A 50 42.21 -58.01 -29.50
CA GLY A 50 42.72 -59.25 -28.92
C GLY A 50 42.42 -59.26 -27.42
N THR A 51 41.69 -60.28 -26.99
CA THR A 51 41.48 -60.66 -25.59
C THR A 51 42.77 -60.60 -24.78
N TRP A 52 42.70 -59.98 -23.58
CA TRP A 52 43.71 -59.78 -22.50
C TRP A 52 44.23 -58.33 -22.36
N ALA A 53 43.34 -57.35 -22.16
CA ALA A 53 43.76 -55.97 -21.89
C ALA A 53 43.84 -55.71 -20.37
N ASP A 54 45.05 -55.38 -19.91
CA ASP A 54 45.36 -54.97 -18.53
C ASP A 54 44.44 -53.79 -18.08
N PRO A 55 43.78 -53.87 -16.92
CA PRO A 55 42.90 -52.80 -16.41
C PRO A 55 43.61 -51.43 -16.31
N VAL A 56 44.93 -51.41 -16.10
CA VAL A 56 45.71 -50.17 -16.05
C VAL A 56 45.78 -49.50 -17.43
N ILE A 57 45.90 -50.27 -18.51
CA ILE A 57 45.93 -49.76 -19.89
C ILE A 57 44.55 -49.25 -20.31
N GLN A 58 43.47 -49.93 -19.89
CA GLN A 58 42.11 -49.44 -20.14
C GLN A 58 41.85 -48.09 -19.45
N ASN A 59 42.32 -47.92 -18.21
CA ASN A 59 42.26 -46.63 -17.52
C ASN A 59 43.08 -45.57 -18.26
N SER A 60 44.28 -45.91 -18.75
CA SER A 60 45.08 -45.00 -19.58
C SER A 60 44.36 -44.54 -20.84
N LEU A 61 43.64 -45.42 -21.55
CA LEU A 61 42.85 -45.05 -22.73
C LEU A 61 41.71 -44.08 -22.38
N GLN A 62 41.04 -44.28 -21.25
CA GLN A 62 39.99 -43.38 -20.78
C GLN A 62 40.55 -41.99 -20.41
N ILE A 63 41.69 -41.96 -19.70
CA ILE A 63 42.38 -40.71 -19.36
C ILE A 63 42.88 -40.02 -20.62
N LEU A 64 43.33 -40.76 -21.63
CA LEU A 64 43.81 -40.24 -22.90
C LEU A 64 42.74 -39.42 -23.62
N GLU A 65 41.48 -39.89 -23.66
CA GLU A 65 40.35 -39.12 -24.22
C GLU A 65 40.11 -37.82 -23.44
N GLN A 66 40.12 -37.89 -22.11
CA GLN A 66 39.89 -36.73 -21.26
C GLN A 66 40.99 -35.67 -21.40
N VAL A 67 42.25 -36.10 -21.41
CA VAL A 67 43.42 -35.21 -21.55
C VAL A 67 43.51 -34.64 -22.96
N ALA A 68 43.08 -35.36 -24.00
CA ALA A 68 42.99 -34.83 -25.37
C ALA A 68 42.09 -33.59 -25.43
N ASP A 69 40.93 -33.66 -24.79
CA ASP A 69 39.98 -32.55 -24.77
C ASP A 69 40.44 -31.40 -23.86
N VAL A 70 41.30 -31.66 -22.87
CA VAL A 70 41.98 -30.59 -22.11
C VAL A 70 43.07 -29.96 -22.97
N GLY A 71 43.87 -30.75 -23.68
CA GLY A 71 44.95 -30.28 -24.56
C GLY A 71 44.46 -29.41 -25.72
N LYS A 72 43.26 -29.67 -26.26
CA LYS A 72 42.60 -28.79 -27.26
C LYS A 72 42.28 -27.41 -26.70
N ALA A 73 41.85 -27.35 -25.43
CA ALA A 73 41.52 -26.08 -24.76
C ALA A 73 42.77 -25.36 -24.23
N LEU A 74 43.77 -26.12 -23.79
CA LEU A 74 44.99 -25.68 -23.12
C LEU A 74 46.23 -26.27 -23.81
N PRO A 75 46.81 -25.56 -24.80
CA PRO A 75 47.90 -26.10 -25.64
C PRO A 75 49.11 -26.64 -24.89
N PHE A 76 49.46 -26.07 -23.73
CA PHE A 76 50.61 -26.52 -22.91
C PHE A 76 50.38 -27.88 -22.23
N VAL A 77 49.15 -28.42 -22.25
CA VAL A 77 48.80 -29.77 -21.76
C VAL A 77 48.91 -30.82 -22.89
N ALA A 78 48.90 -30.41 -24.15
CA ALA A 78 48.95 -31.33 -25.30
C ALA A 78 50.15 -32.30 -25.33
N PRO A 79 51.37 -31.94 -24.87
CA PRO A 79 52.48 -32.89 -24.78
C PRO A 79 52.17 -34.11 -23.89
N ALA A 80 51.40 -33.93 -22.81
CA ALA A 80 51.06 -35.01 -21.89
C ALA A 80 50.20 -36.10 -22.56
N PHE A 81 49.25 -35.67 -23.40
CA PHE A 81 48.45 -36.58 -24.22
C PHE A 81 49.32 -37.41 -25.17
N ALA A 82 50.23 -36.75 -25.90
CA ALA A 82 51.11 -37.43 -26.86
C ALA A 82 52.03 -38.45 -26.18
N LEU A 83 52.59 -38.09 -25.01
CA LEU A 83 53.45 -38.98 -24.22
C LEU A 83 52.68 -40.18 -23.67
N LEU A 84 51.48 -39.98 -23.09
CA LEU A 84 50.65 -41.09 -22.62
C LEU A 84 50.27 -42.04 -23.75
N LYS A 85 49.96 -41.52 -24.95
CA LYS A 85 49.68 -42.33 -26.14
C LYS A 85 50.85 -43.26 -26.46
N ILE A 86 52.07 -42.71 -26.44
CA ILE A 86 53.28 -43.48 -26.72
C ILE A 86 53.50 -44.57 -25.66
N ILE A 87 53.28 -44.28 -24.37
CA ILE A 87 53.38 -45.29 -23.31
C ILE A 87 52.36 -46.41 -23.54
N VAL A 88 51.10 -46.06 -23.84
CA VAL A 88 50.03 -47.03 -24.13
C VAL A 88 50.38 -47.90 -25.34
N ASP A 89 50.92 -47.30 -26.41
CA ASP A 89 51.35 -48.03 -27.61
C ASP A 89 52.53 -48.98 -27.34
N ILE A 90 53.42 -48.63 -26.40
CA ILE A 90 54.55 -49.48 -25.99
C ILE A 90 54.06 -50.64 -25.13
N GLU A 91 53.24 -50.37 -24.11
CA GLU A 91 52.75 -51.38 -23.17
C GLU A 91 51.76 -52.34 -23.84
N ASN A 92 50.91 -51.88 -24.78
CA ASN A 92 50.08 -52.76 -25.61
C ASN A 92 50.89 -53.74 -26.47
N LYS A 93 52.13 -53.41 -26.82
CA LYS A 93 53.02 -54.26 -27.62
C LYS A 93 53.92 -55.17 -26.75
N ALA A 94 53.94 -54.96 -25.44
CA ALA A 94 54.75 -55.79 -24.54
C ALA A 94 54.17 -57.21 -24.46
N ARG A 95 55.05 -58.22 -24.48
CA ARG A 95 54.65 -59.65 -24.47
C ARG A 95 54.47 -60.21 -23.05
N ASP A 96 54.98 -59.50 -22.05
CA ASP A 96 55.00 -59.87 -20.63
C ASP A 96 54.58 -58.68 -19.74
N ALA A 97 53.77 -58.95 -18.71
CA ALA A 97 53.40 -57.96 -17.69
C ALA A 97 54.59 -57.73 -16.75
N ASP A 98 54.92 -56.46 -16.49
CA ASP A 98 56.01 -56.08 -15.57
C ASP A 98 55.46 -55.13 -14.51
N THR A 99 55.64 -55.50 -13.24
CA THR A 99 55.04 -54.78 -12.12
C THR A 99 55.59 -53.37 -11.93
N LYS A 100 56.83 -53.09 -12.37
CA LYS A 100 57.42 -51.74 -12.29
C LYS A 100 56.87 -50.80 -13.35
N CYS A 101 56.71 -51.30 -14.58
CA CYS A 101 56.06 -50.57 -15.66
C CYS A 101 54.59 -50.29 -15.33
N THR A 102 53.90 -51.29 -14.76
CA THR A 102 52.50 -51.18 -14.33
C THR A 102 52.35 -50.16 -13.20
N ASP A 103 53.20 -50.21 -12.16
CA ASP A 103 53.20 -49.22 -11.06
C ASP A 103 53.46 -47.80 -11.57
N LEU A 104 54.47 -47.62 -12.43
CA LEU A 104 54.79 -46.31 -12.99
C LEU A 104 53.65 -45.77 -13.87
N LEU A 105 52.98 -46.64 -14.63
CA LEU A 105 51.81 -46.28 -15.43
C LEU A 105 50.60 -45.92 -14.57
N GLU A 106 50.36 -46.62 -13.45
CA GLU A 106 49.31 -46.27 -12.49
C GLU A 106 49.54 -44.88 -11.88
N ARG A 107 50.79 -44.56 -11.51
CA ARG A 107 51.16 -43.21 -11.02
C ARG A 107 50.97 -42.13 -12.09
N ILE A 108 51.35 -42.42 -13.33
CA ILE A 108 51.14 -41.52 -14.47
C ILE A 108 49.65 -41.29 -14.72
N ASN A 109 48.84 -42.36 -14.71
CA ASN A 109 47.39 -42.29 -14.86
C ASN A 109 46.78 -41.42 -13.76
N PHE A 110 47.18 -41.63 -12.50
CA PHE A 110 46.69 -40.83 -11.39
C PHE A 110 47.01 -39.35 -11.56
N MET A 111 48.26 -39.01 -11.95
CA MET A 111 48.70 -37.65 -12.19
C MET A 111 47.92 -36.97 -13.33
N LEU A 112 47.79 -37.65 -14.47
CA LEU A 112 47.10 -37.12 -15.65
C LEU A 112 45.58 -37.03 -15.47
N GLY A 113 45.00 -37.91 -14.65
CA GLY A 113 43.58 -37.88 -14.28
C GLY A 113 43.15 -36.62 -13.53
N GLN A 114 44.09 -35.83 -12.99
CA GLN A 114 43.78 -34.54 -12.34
C GLN A 114 43.71 -33.36 -13.33
N LEU A 115 44.28 -33.49 -14.54
CA LEU A 115 44.32 -32.41 -15.53
C LEU A 115 42.95 -31.90 -16.00
N PRO A 116 41.87 -32.71 -16.06
CA PRO A 116 40.53 -32.20 -16.38
C PRO A 116 40.05 -31.06 -15.47
N ALA A 117 40.51 -31.00 -14.21
CA ALA A 117 40.15 -29.93 -13.28
C ALA A 117 40.63 -28.54 -13.74
N LEU A 118 41.67 -28.47 -14.60
CA LEU A 118 42.15 -27.21 -15.17
C LEU A 118 41.09 -26.46 -16.01
N LYS A 119 40.04 -27.16 -16.48
CA LYS A 119 38.92 -26.51 -17.19
C LYS A 119 38.03 -25.67 -16.28
N LEU A 120 38.07 -25.91 -14.96
CA LEU A 120 37.18 -25.31 -13.97
C LEU A 120 37.88 -24.26 -13.10
N VAL A 121 39.19 -24.11 -13.23
CA VAL A 121 40.03 -23.26 -12.38
C VAL A 121 40.75 -22.21 -13.22
N GLN A 122 40.96 -21.02 -12.66
CA GLN A 122 41.76 -19.98 -13.31
C GLN A 122 43.24 -20.39 -13.33
N ILE A 123 43.80 -20.47 -14.54
CA ILE A 123 45.18 -20.94 -14.74
C ILE A 123 46.16 -19.82 -14.42
N THR A 124 46.96 -20.03 -13.37
CA THR A 124 48.07 -19.14 -13.00
C THR A 124 49.38 -19.57 -13.66
N ASP A 125 50.37 -18.68 -13.72
CA ASP A 125 51.71 -19.03 -14.22
C ASP A 125 52.37 -20.14 -13.39
N ALA A 126 52.09 -20.20 -12.08
CA ALA A 126 52.53 -21.29 -11.22
C ALA A 126 51.92 -22.64 -11.67
N THR A 127 50.63 -22.66 -12.03
CA THR A 127 49.96 -23.86 -12.56
C THR A 127 50.58 -24.30 -13.88
N ARG A 128 50.91 -23.35 -14.76
CA ARG A 128 51.58 -23.63 -16.04
C ARG A 128 52.96 -24.26 -15.83
N GLN A 129 53.76 -23.69 -14.93
CA GLN A 129 55.09 -24.23 -14.60
C GLN A 129 55.01 -25.65 -14.02
N VAL A 130 54.01 -25.95 -13.19
CA VAL A 130 53.79 -27.32 -12.68
C VAL A 130 53.50 -28.29 -13.82
N VAL A 131 52.64 -27.93 -14.76
CA VAL A 131 52.33 -28.78 -15.94
C VAL A 131 53.54 -28.94 -16.87
N GLU A 132 54.38 -27.93 -17.03
CA GLU A 132 55.63 -28.05 -17.77
C GLU A 132 56.62 -29.01 -17.09
N ARG A 133 56.75 -28.96 -15.76
CA ARG A 133 57.52 -29.96 -14.99
C ARG A 133 56.93 -31.37 -15.13
N MET A 134 55.61 -31.50 -15.08
CA MET A 134 54.93 -32.78 -15.34
C MET A 134 55.29 -33.35 -16.71
N ASN A 135 55.26 -32.53 -17.76
CA ASN A 135 55.63 -32.95 -19.11
C ASN A 135 57.09 -33.46 -19.15
N HIS A 136 58.01 -32.81 -18.43
CA HIS A 136 59.39 -33.26 -18.33
C HIS A 136 59.52 -34.62 -17.61
N SER A 137 58.85 -34.79 -16.47
CA SER A 137 58.83 -36.04 -15.71
C SER A 137 58.16 -37.19 -16.48
N LEU A 138 57.08 -36.89 -17.21
CA LEU A 138 56.38 -37.85 -18.04
C LEU A 138 57.23 -38.26 -19.25
N LYS A 139 57.97 -37.33 -19.85
CA LYS A 139 58.92 -37.61 -20.92
C LYS A 139 60.06 -38.52 -20.44
N ALA A 140 60.61 -38.25 -19.26
CA ALA A 140 61.62 -39.11 -18.65
C ALA A 140 61.10 -40.52 -18.36
N SER A 141 59.87 -40.62 -17.85
CA SER A 141 59.20 -41.89 -17.57
C SER A 141 58.88 -42.67 -18.85
N THR A 142 58.41 -41.98 -19.90
CA THR A 142 58.15 -42.58 -21.22
C THR A 142 59.43 -43.14 -21.82
N ALA A 143 60.52 -42.38 -21.75
CA ALA A 143 61.83 -42.82 -22.24
C ALA A 143 62.37 -44.02 -21.45
N LEU A 144 62.15 -44.06 -20.13
CA LEU A 144 62.52 -45.20 -19.27
C LEU A 144 61.71 -46.45 -19.65
N ILE A 145 60.38 -46.35 -19.75
CA ILE A 145 59.52 -47.48 -20.15
C ILE A 145 59.94 -47.99 -21.53
N GLN A 146 60.14 -47.09 -22.49
CA GLN A 146 60.58 -47.46 -23.83
C GLN A 146 61.97 -48.13 -23.84
N ALA A 147 62.93 -47.62 -23.08
CA ALA A 147 64.28 -48.19 -23.00
C ALA A 147 64.27 -49.53 -22.28
N TYR A 148 63.51 -49.65 -21.19
CA TYR A 148 63.36 -50.87 -20.41
C TYR A 148 62.69 -51.98 -21.22
N ARG A 149 61.60 -51.68 -21.95
CA ARG A 149 60.92 -52.66 -22.82
C ARG A 149 61.73 -53.06 -24.06
N LYS A 150 62.75 -52.27 -24.45
CA LYS A 150 63.72 -52.65 -25.49
C LYS A 150 64.79 -53.62 -24.99
N GLN A 151 65.02 -53.72 -23.67
CA GLN A 151 65.93 -54.71 -23.09
C GLN A 151 65.27 -56.09 -23.04
N GLY A 152 66.00 -57.13 -23.45
CA GLY A 152 65.57 -58.52 -23.28
C GLY A 152 65.30 -58.87 -21.81
N THR A 153 64.43 -59.85 -21.56
CA THR A 153 63.97 -60.21 -20.21
C THR A 153 65.13 -60.54 -19.27
N VAL A 154 66.17 -61.23 -19.75
CA VAL A 154 67.37 -61.54 -18.96
C VAL A 154 68.16 -60.27 -18.59
N SER A 155 68.37 -59.37 -19.56
CA SER A 155 69.07 -58.10 -19.35
C SER A 155 68.34 -57.17 -18.36
N ARG A 156 67.00 -57.17 -18.39
CA ARG A 156 66.17 -56.41 -17.44
C ARG A 156 66.38 -56.82 -15.98
N ARG A 157 66.61 -58.12 -15.72
CA ARG A 157 66.75 -58.69 -14.37
C ARG A 157 68.18 -58.62 -13.85
N ILE A 158 69.19 -58.78 -14.71
CA ILE A 158 70.61 -58.67 -14.32
C ILE A 158 71.01 -57.22 -13.99
N ASN A 159 70.41 -56.24 -14.67
CA ASN A 159 70.67 -54.82 -14.45
C ASN A 159 69.95 -54.28 -13.20
N VAL A 160 70.51 -54.53 -12.01
CA VAL A 160 69.94 -54.10 -10.72
C VAL A 160 69.67 -52.60 -10.63
N GLY A 161 70.49 -51.77 -11.30
CA GLY A 161 70.32 -50.31 -11.36
C GLY A 161 69.08 -49.81 -12.11
N ASN A 162 68.33 -50.70 -12.79
CA ASN A 162 67.03 -50.35 -13.37
C ASN A 162 66.03 -49.95 -12.29
N ARG A 163 66.07 -50.59 -11.12
CA ARG A 163 65.17 -50.29 -9.99
C ARG A 163 65.31 -48.85 -9.51
N ASP A 164 66.54 -48.38 -9.34
CA ASP A 164 66.80 -47.01 -8.88
C ASP A 164 66.27 -45.96 -9.86
N LYS A 165 66.25 -46.28 -11.17
CA LYS A 165 65.67 -45.42 -12.21
C LYS A 165 64.14 -45.36 -12.14
N PHE A 166 63.48 -46.48 -11.88
CA PHE A 166 62.03 -46.51 -11.63
C PHE A 166 61.66 -45.77 -10.35
N ILE A 167 62.46 -45.90 -9.27
CA ILE A 167 62.29 -45.12 -8.04
C ILE A 167 62.42 -43.61 -8.34
N SER A 168 63.46 -43.20 -9.06
CA SER A 168 63.68 -41.79 -9.41
C SER A 168 62.53 -41.20 -10.26
N CYS A 169 62.02 -41.97 -11.25
CA CYS A 169 60.87 -41.53 -12.04
C CYS A 169 59.58 -41.49 -11.22
N ALA A 170 59.33 -42.49 -10.38
CA ALA A 170 58.17 -42.52 -9.48
C ALA A 170 58.19 -41.32 -8.52
N ASP A 171 59.33 -41.00 -7.92
CA ASP A 171 59.49 -39.82 -7.05
C ASP A 171 59.23 -38.51 -7.80
N SER A 172 59.69 -38.41 -9.06
CA SER A 172 59.45 -37.24 -9.90
C SER A 172 57.96 -37.05 -10.24
N ILE A 173 57.27 -38.14 -10.60
CA ILE A 173 55.83 -38.14 -10.87
C ILE A 173 55.04 -37.82 -9.59
N ASN A 174 55.40 -38.41 -8.45
CA ASN A 174 54.76 -38.15 -7.16
C ASN A 174 54.89 -36.68 -6.75
N LYS A 175 56.09 -36.08 -6.89
CA LYS A 175 56.32 -34.65 -6.61
C LYS A 175 55.46 -33.76 -7.50
N CYS A 176 55.43 -34.01 -8.80
CA CYS A 176 54.62 -33.22 -9.73
C CYS A 176 53.12 -33.37 -9.46
N THR A 177 52.67 -34.57 -9.07
CA THR A 177 51.28 -34.84 -8.70
C THR A 177 50.88 -34.04 -7.45
N ASN A 178 51.72 -34.04 -6.41
CA ASN A 178 51.48 -33.27 -5.19
C ASN A 178 51.44 -31.76 -5.47
N ASP A 179 52.39 -31.24 -6.25
CA ASP A 179 52.41 -29.83 -6.66
C ASP A 179 51.14 -29.44 -7.42
N LEU A 180 50.67 -30.32 -8.32
CA LEU A 180 49.45 -30.12 -9.09
C LEU A 180 48.22 -30.10 -8.17
N MET A 181 48.10 -31.07 -7.26
CA MET A 181 46.98 -31.13 -6.32
C MET A 181 46.91 -29.91 -5.40
N ILE A 182 48.06 -29.42 -4.91
CA ILE A 182 48.14 -28.19 -4.11
C ILE A 182 47.68 -26.99 -4.93
N THR A 183 48.18 -26.87 -6.17
CA THR A 183 47.86 -25.73 -7.03
C THR A 183 46.38 -25.70 -7.42
N LEU A 184 45.77 -26.88 -7.59
CA LEU A 184 44.35 -27.03 -7.92
C LEU A 184 43.42 -27.00 -6.68
N GLN A 185 43.97 -26.88 -5.47
CA GLN A 185 43.22 -26.97 -4.20
C GLN A 185 42.35 -28.24 -4.09
N ILE A 186 42.81 -29.36 -4.66
CA ILE A 186 42.05 -30.62 -4.66
C ILE A 186 42.18 -31.28 -3.28
N HIS A 187 41.10 -31.23 -2.49
CA HIS A 187 40.97 -32.00 -1.25
C HIS A 187 40.37 -33.38 -1.56
N GLN A 188 41.19 -34.39 -1.84
CA GLN A 188 40.74 -35.78 -1.94
C GLN A 188 41.03 -36.57 -0.66
N THR A 189 40.06 -37.38 -0.21
CA THR A 189 40.09 -38.10 1.07
C THR A 189 40.36 -39.61 0.98
N SER A 190 40.64 -40.21 -0.20
CA SER A 190 40.66 -41.70 -0.26
C SER A 190 41.54 -42.42 -1.30
N GLN A 191 42.47 -41.80 -2.04
CA GLN A 191 43.32 -42.53 -3.03
C GLN A 191 44.83 -42.14 -3.04
N LEU A 192 45.35 -41.55 -1.95
CA LEU A 192 46.78 -41.21 -1.86
C LEU A 192 47.73 -42.41 -1.84
N ASP A 193 47.21 -43.63 -1.64
CA ASP A 193 48.00 -44.85 -1.51
C ASP A 193 48.90 -45.14 -2.74
N ILE A 194 48.42 -44.80 -3.94
CA ILE A 194 49.18 -44.95 -5.20
C ILE A 194 50.45 -44.09 -5.20
N ILE A 195 50.42 -42.92 -4.55
CA ILE A 195 51.56 -42.00 -4.46
C ILE A 195 52.50 -42.43 -3.33
N THR A 196 51.97 -42.94 -2.22
CA THR A 196 52.76 -43.23 -1.00
C THR A 196 53.36 -44.63 -0.94
N ARG A 197 52.89 -45.59 -1.76
CA ARG A 197 53.43 -46.96 -1.77
C ARG A 197 54.85 -47.02 -2.35
N PRO A 198 55.74 -47.91 -1.85
CA PRO A 198 57.05 -48.13 -2.47
C PRO A 198 56.92 -48.80 -3.85
N VAL A 199 57.88 -48.56 -4.74
CA VAL A 199 57.94 -49.24 -6.05
C VAL A 199 58.02 -50.76 -5.82
N PRO A 200 57.16 -51.56 -6.48
CA PRO A 200 57.08 -53.00 -6.23
C PRO A 200 58.40 -53.70 -6.56
N VAL A 201 58.71 -54.73 -5.78
CA VAL A 201 59.87 -55.59 -5.96
C VAL A 201 59.38 -56.92 -6.50
N ASP A 202 59.89 -57.33 -7.66
CA ASP A 202 59.60 -58.63 -8.22
C ASP A 202 60.41 -59.70 -7.47
N PRO A 203 59.82 -60.84 -7.04
CA PRO A 203 60.58 -61.96 -6.47
C PRO A 203 61.73 -62.44 -7.37
N VAL A 204 61.61 -62.27 -8.70
CA VAL A 204 62.66 -62.58 -9.67
C VAL A 204 63.83 -61.59 -9.59
N ASP A 205 63.59 -60.33 -9.23
CA ASP A 205 64.67 -59.34 -9.05
C ASP A 205 65.46 -59.60 -7.77
N GLU A 206 64.82 -60.08 -6.70
CA GLU A 206 65.52 -60.48 -5.46
C GLU A 206 66.33 -61.77 -5.67
N ALA A 207 65.82 -62.71 -6.48
CA ALA A 207 66.59 -63.87 -6.93
C ALA A 207 67.81 -63.45 -7.77
N ALA A 208 67.65 -62.48 -8.68
CA ALA A 208 68.74 -61.90 -9.46
C ALA A 208 69.78 -61.22 -8.58
N LYS A 209 69.35 -60.41 -7.62
CA LYS A 209 70.22 -59.73 -6.67
C LYS A 209 71.02 -60.71 -5.81
N SER A 210 70.37 -61.76 -5.32
CA SER A 210 71.03 -62.83 -4.55
C SER A 210 72.05 -63.59 -5.39
N PHE A 211 71.70 -63.93 -6.66
CA PHE A 211 72.60 -64.59 -7.60
C PHE A 211 73.83 -63.73 -7.90
N ILE A 212 73.63 -62.44 -8.19
CA ILE A 212 74.71 -61.48 -8.48
C ILE A 212 75.62 -61.29 -7.26
N SER A 213 75.05 -61.18 -6.06
CA SER A 213 75.84 -61.06 -4.82
C SER A 213 76.67 -62.32 -4.53
N SER A 214 76.16 -63.51 -4.86
CA SER A 214 76.89 -64.77 -4.68
C SER A 214 78.01 -65.01 -5.70
N HIS A 215 78.02 -64.30 -6.84
CA HIS A 215 78.97 -64.49 -7.95
C HIS A 215 79.88 -63.27 -8.21
N GLY A 216 80.12 -62.41 -7.20
CA GLY A 216 81.16 -61.38 -7.27
C GLY A 216 80.72 -60.01 -7.81
N GLY A 217 79.42 -59.77 -8.00
CA GLY A 217 78.88 -58.47 -8.41
C GLY A 217 78.36 -58.42 -9.84
N VAL A 218 77.71 -57.30 -10.21
CA VAL A 218 76.99 -57.15 -11.49
C VAL A 218 77.92 -57.30 -12.68
N ASP A 219 79.13 -56.75 -12.59
CA ASP A 219 80.09 -56.74 -13.70
C ASP A 219 80.68 -58.15 -13.95
N ALA A 220 80.98 -58.90 -12.88
CA ALA A 220 81.44 -60.29 -12.97
C ALA A 220 80.42 -61.22 -13.65
N VAL A 221 79.11 -61.00 -13.40
CA VAL A 221 78.05 -61.78 -14.04
C VAL A 221 77.79 -61.33 -15.49
N LYS A 222 78.01 -60.05 -15.83
CA LYS A 222 77.81 -59.54 -17.19
C LYS A 222 78.92 -59.96 -18.17
N ASP A 223 80.13 -60.09 -17.67
CA ASP A 223 81.31 -60.40 -18.49
C ASP A 223 81.49 -61.92 -18.70
N ASP A 224 80.75 -62.76 -17.98
CA ASP A 224 80.80 -64.22 -18.06
C ASP A 224 79.55 -64.82 -18.72
N ARG A 225 79.74 -65.37 -19.93
CA ARG A 225 78.68 -66.00 -20.73
C ARG A 225 78.06 -67.23 -20.05
N GLU A 226 78.83 -67.99 -19.27
CA GLU A 226 78.34 -69.18 -18.59
C GLU A 226 77.45 -68.82 -17.40
N LEU A 227 77.82 -67.77 -16.63
CA LEU A 227 77.01 -67.28 -15.52
C LEU A 227 75.65 -66.72 -15.99
N ILE A 228 75.60 -66.05 -17.14
CA ILE A 228 74.35 -65.58 -17.75
C ILE A 228 73.45 -66.75 -18.16
N ALA A 229 74.02 -67.81 -18.75
CA ALA A 229 73.27 -68.99 -19.15
C ALA A 229 72.73 -69.78 -17.93
N GLN A 230 73.52 -69.89 -16.86
CA GLN A 230 73.09 -70.49 -15.59
C GLN A 230 71.97 -69.69 -14.94
N PHE A 231 72.08 -68.36 -14.92
CA PHE A 231 71.04 -67.48 -14.41
C PHE A 231 69.72 -67.61 -15.18
N ALA A 232 69.78 -67.61 -16.52
CA ALA A 232 68.60 -67.75 -17.36
C ALA A 232 67.94 -69.13 -17.23
N SER A 233 68.72 -70.20 -17.13
CA SER A 233 68.21 -71.56 -16.87
C SER A 233 67.49 -71.65 -15.52
N THR A 234 68.04 -71.02 -14.48
CA THR A 234 67.44 -70.94 -13.13
C THR A 234 66.09 -70.23 -13.14
N LEU A 235 65.88 -69.29 -14.07
CA LEU A 235 64.64 -68.55 -14.25
C LEU A 235 63.73 -69.12 -15.35
N HIS A 236 64.06 -70.29 -15.90
CA HIS A 236 63.34 -70.92 -17.02
C HIS A 236 63.22 -70.03 -18.27
N LEU A 237 64.24 -69.20 -18.55
CA LEU A 237 64.32 -68.31 -19.70
C LEU A 237 65.30 -68.87 -20.76
N THR A 238 64.95 -68.70 -22.04
CA THR A 238 65.83 -69.08 -23.16
C THR A 238 66.76 -67.91 -23.52
N VAL A 239 68.08 -68.16 -23.59
CA VAL A 239 69.07 -67.17 -24.04
C VAL A 239 69.39 -67.40 -25.51
N ASP A 240 69.12 -66.41 -26.36
CA ASP A 240 69.65 -66.32 -27.72
C ASP A 240 70.88 -65.39 -27.78
N ASP A 241 71.70 -65.47 -28.83
CA ASP A 241 72.90 -64.61 -28.97
C ASP A 241 72.53 -63.11 -28.96
N ARG A 242 71.31 -62.78 -29.36
CA ARG A 242 70.75 -61.42 -29.31
C ARG A 242 70.50 -60.93 -27.87
N ALA A 243 70.09 -61.81 -26.95
CA ALA A 243 69.96 -61.48 -25.54
C ALA A 243 71.34 -61.16 -24.91
N LEU A 244 72.42 -61.83 -25.36
CA LEU A 244 73.78 -61.56 -24.89
C LEU A 244 74.28 -60.19 -25.34
N GLU A 245 74.02 -59.78 -26.59
CA GLU A 245 74.34 -58.42 -27.08
C GLU A 245 73.58 -57.31 -26.32
N GLN A 246 72.38 -57.60 -25.83
CA GLN A 246 71.53 -56.68 -25.07
C GLN A 246 71.90 -56.55 -23.59
N ILE A 247 72.85 -57.33 -23.06
CA ILE A 247 73.24 -57.24 -21.63
C ILE A 247 74.13 -56.03 -21.36
N ASN A 248 74.90 -55.59 -22.36
CA ASN A 248 75.79 -54.43 -22.29
C ASN A 248 75.15 -53.11 -22.75
N THR A 249 73.86 -53.07 -23.04
CA THR A 249 73.19 -51.81 -23.40
C THR A 249 72.97 -50.94 -22.16
N ASN A 250 73.66 -49.80 -22.12
CA ASN A 250 73.46 -48.79 -21.10
C ASN A 250 72.09 -48.11 -21.28
N ILE A 251 71.17 -48.41 -20.37
CA ILE A 251 69.81 -47.84 -20.41
C ILE A 251 69.81 -46.32 -20.24
N THR A 252 70.85 -45.71 -19.65
CA THR A 252 70.97 -44.24 -19.56
C THR A 252 71.11 -43.61 -20.94
N ASP A 253 71.96 -44.17 -21.80
CA ASP A 253 72.22 -43.65 -23.15
C ASP A 253 70.99 -43.84 -24.04
N LEU A 254 70.31 -45.00 -23.89
CA LEU A 254 69.03 -45.27 -24.57
C LEU A 254 67.91 -44.34 -24.10
N MET A 255 67.86 -44.01 -22.81
CA MET A 255 66.90 -43.04 -22.28
C MET A 255 67.14 -41.65 -22.86
N GLN A 256 68.39 -41.19 -22.93
CA GLN A 256 68.72 -39.89 -23.51
C GLN A 256 68.35 -39.82 -25.00
N GLN A 257 68.70 -40.86 -25.77
CA GLN A 257 68.34 -40.95 -27.19
C GLN A 257 66.81 -40.98 -27.40
N ASN A 258 66.08 -41.77 -26.59
CA ASN A 258 64.61 -41.81 -26.65
C ASN A 258 64.02 -40.44 -26.26
N GLN A 259 64.54 -39.74 -25.25
CA GLN A 259 64.07 -38.39 -24.89
C GLN A 259 64.23 -37.39 -26.03
N GLU A 260 65.37 -37.39 -26.74
CA GLU A 260 65.57 -36.51 -27.90
C GLU A 260 64.60 -36.83 -29.04
N GLN A 261 64.36 -38.12 -29.31
CA GLN A 261 63.38 -38.56 -30.31
C GLN A 261 61.94 -38.17 -29.93
N LEU A 262 61.58 -38.32 -28.65
CA LEU A 262 60.27 -37.91 -28.12
C LEU A 262 60.06 -36.41 -28.27
N GLU A 263 61.09 -35.58 -27.99
CA GLU A 263 60.99 -34.12 -28.15
C GLU A 263 60.66 -33.70 -29.58
N ARG A 264 61.30 -34.34 -30.57
CA ARG A 264 61.02 -34.09 -32.01
C ARG A 264 59.60 -34.52 -32.39
N THR A 265 59.12 -35.62 -31.83
CA THR A 265 57.76 -36.15 -32.08
C THR A 265 56.68 -35.26 -31.45
N ILE A 266 56.92 -34.75 -30.23
CA ILE A 266 56.02 -33.83 -29.54
C ILE A 266 55.96 -32.49 -30.26
N SER A 267 57.11 -31.92 -30.64
CA SER A 267 57.19 -30.62 -31.32
C SER A 267 56.43 -30.60 -32.65
N SER A 268 56.48 -31.71 -33.40
CA SER A 268 55.72 -31.86 -34.67
C SER A 268 54.22 -32.07 -34.46
N SER A 269 53.81 -32.81 -33.42
CA SER A 269 52.40 -33.09 -33.10
C SER A 269 51.65 -31.88 -32.51
N VAL A 270 52.29 -31.11 -31.64
CA VAL A 270 51.71 -29.91 -31.01
C VAL A 270 51.52 -28.79 -32.05
N GLY A 271 52.44 -28.67 -33.02
CA GLY A 271 52.32 -27.68 -34.11
C GLY A 271 51.07 -27.85 -34.99
N ALA A 272 50.62 -29.09 -35.21
CA ALA A 272 49.42 -29.37 -36.01
C ALA A 272 48.11 -29.14 -35.23
N SER A 273 48.04 -29.57 -33.96
CA SER A 273 46.81 -29.47 -33.15
C SER A 273 46.46 -28.04 -32.73
N VAL A 274 47.47 -27.18 -32.53
CA VAL A 274 47.27 -25.78 -32.16
C VAL A 274 46.66 -24.97 -33.33
N VAL A 275 47.12 -25.23 -34.56
CA VAL A 275 46.64 -24.50 -35.75
C VAL A 275 45.19 -24.85 -36.10
N ASP A 276 44.78 -26.11 -35.94
CA ASP A 276 43.40 -26.52 -36.19
C ASP A 276 42.43 -26.08 -35.08
N GLY A 277 42.87 -26.07 -33.82
CA GLY A 277 42.09 -25.52 -32.70
C GLY A 277 41.81 -24.02 -32.83
N PHE A 278 42.80 -23.23 -33.27
CA PHE A 278 42.60 -21.81 -33.53
C PHE A 278 41.68 -21.53 -34.73
N LYS A 279 41.73 -22.37 -35.78
CA LYS A 279 40.82 -22.23 -36.94
C LYS A 279 39.37 -22.55 -36.58
N GLU A 280 39.12 -23.55 -35.74
CA GLU A 280 37.75 -23.91 -35.33
C GLU A 280 37.15 -22.87 -34.37
N ILE A 281 37.95 -22.31 -33.47
CA ILE A 281 37.52 -21.22 -32.56
C ILE A 281 37.30 -19.93 -33.35
N ALA A 282 38.18 -19.59 -34.29
CA ALA A 282 38.00 -18.43 -35.15
C ALA A 282 36.74 -18.56 -36.01
N ALA A 283 36.48 -19.73 -36.61
CA ALA A 283 35.26 -19.97 -37.38
C ALA A 283 33.99 -19.82 -36.52
N LYS A 284 33.97 -20.36 -35.30
CA LYS A 284 32.84 -20.17 -34.35
C LYS A 284 32.70 -18.72 -33.91
N MET A 285 33.79 -17.99 -33.68
CA MET A 285 33.73 -16.57 -33.33
C MET A 285 33.21 -15.71 -34.49
N THR A 286 33.65 -15.99 -35.72
CA THR A 286 33.14 -15.29 -36.91
C THR A 286 31.65 -15.60 -37.18
N GLU A 287 31.18 -16.81 -36.86
CA GLU A 287 29.76 -17.18 -36.98
C GLU A 287 28.91 -16.52 -35.89
N VAL A 288 29.40 -16.46 -34.65
CA VAL A 288 28.76 -15.73 -33.54
C VAL A 288 28.74 -14.22 -33.79
N GLU A 289 29.78 -13.63 -34.38
CA GLU A 289 29.84 -12.21 -34.76
C GLU A 289 28.83 -11.84 -35.86
N LYS A 290 28.51 -12.79 -36.75
CA LYS A 290 27.47 -12.62 -37.79
C LYS A 290 26.04 -12.69 -37.24
N GLU A 291 25.84 -13.15 -36.00
CA GLU A 291 24.49 -13.14 -35.42
C GLU A 291 23.95 -11.72 -35.27
N GLN A 292 22.63 -11.58 -35.36
CA GLN A 292 21.98 -10.31 -35.08
C GLN A 292 22.13 -9.96 -33.59
N VAL A 293 22.54 -8.73 -33.30
CA VAL A 293 22.55 -8.18 -31.94
C VAL A 293 21.14 -7.68 -31.62
N PHE A 294 20.60 -8.13 -30.50
CA PHE A 294 19.31 -7.72 -29.97
C PHE A 294 19.51 -6.93 -28.68
N THR A 295 18.64 -5.96 -28.38
CA THR A 295 18.64 -5.27 -27.09
C THR A 295 17.57 -5.87 -26.19
N CYS A 296 17.94 -6.22 -24.96
CA CYS A 296 17.00 -6.78 -23.99
C CYS A 296 16.07 -5.70 -23.43
N VAL A 297 14.76 -5.85 -23.61
CA VAL A 297 13.78 -4.86 -23.10
C VAL A 297 13.64 -4.81 -21.58
N GLN A 298 14.24 -5.77 -20.86
CA GLN A 298 14.17 -5.88 -19.39
C GLN A 298 15.32 -5.18 -18.68
N CYS A 299 16.51 -5.19 -19.27
CA CYS A 299 17.74 -4.67 -18.66
C CYS A 299 18.57 -3.79 -19.60
N ASP A 300 18.06 -3.51 -20.81
CA ASP A 300 18.66 -2.71 -21.89
C ASP A 300 20.05 -3.16 -22.35
N LYS A 301 20.47 -4.38 -21.98
CA LYS A 301 21.73 -4.98 -22.43
C LYS A 301 21.59 -5.62 -23.80
N GLU A 302 22.60 -5.43 -24.63
CA GLU A 302 22.73 -6.13 -25.90
C GLU A 302 23.06 -7.60 -25.68
N TYR A 303 22.46 -8.48 -26.48
CA TYR A 303 22.68 -9.91 -26.44
C TYR A 303 22.53 -10.53 -27.82
N ARG A 304 23.05 -11.74 -27.98
CA ARG A 304 22.91 -12.57 -29.18
C ARG A 304 22.20 -13.87 -28.79
N ASN A 305 21.50 -14.51 -29.72
CA ASN A 305 20.74 -15.72 -29.39
C ASN A 305 21.66 -16.86 -28.93
N SER A 306 22.86 -16.99 -29.48
CA SER A 306 23.88 -17.96 -29.03
C SER A 306 24.33 -17.76 -27.58
N THR A 307 24.31 -16.53 -27.07
CA THR A 307 24.77 -16.17 -25.71
C THR A 307 23.60 -15.99 -24.73
N ASN A 308 22.36 -16.23 -25.18
CA ASN A 308 21.15 -15.99 -24.41
C ASN A 308 20.70 -17.19 -23.57
N GLY A 309 21.40 -17.47 -22.47
CA GLY A 309 21.05 -18.52 -21.53
C GLY A 309 19.92 -18.15 -20.55
N PRO A 310 19.32 -19.13 -19.85
CA PRO A 310 18.23 -18.92 -18.89
C PRO A 310 18.56 -18.02 -17.68
N LYS A 311 19.81 -17.58 -17.51
CA LYS A 311 20.24 -16.68 -16.44
C LYS A 311 20.96 -15.42 -16.95
N SER A 312 20.90 -15.14 -18.26
CA SER A 312 21.62 -14.01 -18.87
C SER A 312 21.05 -12.66 -18.45
N CYS A 313 19.74 -12.57 -18.28
CA CYS A 313 19.03 -11.40 -17.77
C CYS A 313 18.75 -11.56 -16.27
N SER A 314 18.98 -10.51 -15.48
CA SER A 314 18.68 -10.45 -14.06
C SER A 314 17.88 -9.19 -13.73
N PHE A 315 16.79 -9.34 -12.98
CA PHE A 315 15.89 -8.23 -12.66
C PHE A 315 15.07 -8.51 -11.39
N HIS A 316 14.40 -7.47 -10.90
CA HIS A 316 13.34 -7.62 -9.91
C HIS A 316 11.98 -7.74 -10.59
N ARG A 317 11.14 -8.63 -10.07
CA ARG A 317 9.76 -8.83 -10.56
C ARG A 317 8.86 -7.63 -10.31
N ALA A 318 9.06 -6.91 -9.21
CA ALA A 318 8.22 -5.80 -8.78
C ALA A 318 8.94 -4.44 -8.88
N GLU A 319 8.20 -3.34 -8.95
CA GLU A 319 8.74 -2.00 -8.83
C GLU A 319 9.32 -1.74 -7.42
N TYR A 320 10.37 -0.92 -7.34
CA TYR A 320 10.94 -0.52 -6.06
C TYR A 320 9.97 0.37 -5.27
N SER A 321 9.59 -0.04 -4.06
CA SER A 321 8.78 0.81 -3.18
C SER A 321 9.68 1.83 -2.49
N SER A 322 9.56 3.10 -2.86
CA SER A 322 10.28 4.19 -2.20
C SER A 322 9.87 4.36 -0.74
N TRP A 323 8.60 4.07 -0.41
CA TRP A 323 8.06 4.13 0.95
C TRP A 323 8.65 3.04 1.86
N ASN A 324 8.61 1.78 1.42
CA ASN A 324 9.12 0.64 2.18
C ASN A 324 10.63 0.40 1.97
N LYS A 325 11.29 1.24 1.16
CA LYS A 325 12.70 1.16 0.74
C LYS A 325 13.12 -0.24 0.27
N SER A 326 12.21 -0.99 -0.34
CA SER A 326 12.41 -2.40 -0.69
C SER A 326 11.59 -2.80 -1.90
N PHE A 327 12.01 -3.88 -2.55
CA PHE A 327 11.21 -4.55 -3.55
C PHE A 327 10.17 -5.46 -2.86
N PRO A 328 8.86 -5.31 -3.14
CA PRO A 328 7.82 -6.16 -2.56
C PRO A 328 8.01 -7.66 -2.81
N CYS A 329 8.71 -8.01 -3.90
CA CYS A 329 9.00 -9.38 -4.26
C CYS A 329 10.12 -10.05 -3.43
N CYS A 330 10.83 -9.31 -2.55
CA CYS A 330 12.06 -9.80 -1.90
C CYS A 330 12.10 -9.62 -0.38
N SER A 331 10.97 -9.37 0.28
CA SER A 331 10.85 -9.27 1.74
C SER A 331 11.97 -8.46 2.44
N GLY A 332 12.47 -7.39 1.81
CA GLY A 332 13.47 -6.48 2.39
C GLY A 332 14.88 -6.50 1.79
N ASN A 333 15.24 -7.45 0.91
CA ASN A 333 16.57 -7.45 0.29
C ASN A 333 16.58 -6.65 -1.03
N ALA A 334 16.93 -5.36 -0.95
CA ALA A 334 16.84 -4.42 -2.08
C ALA A 334 18.02 -4.47 -3.07
N SER A 335 19.10 -5.17 -2.71
CA SER A 335 20.41 -5.08 -3.39
C SER A 335 20.64 -6.15 -4.47
N HIS A 336 19.84 -7.22 -4.51
CA HIS A 336 20.07 -8.33 -5.44
C HIS A 336 18.83 -8.69 -6.24
N PRO A 337 18.93 -8.86 -7.57
CA PRO A 337 17.80 -9.29 -8.41
C PRO A 337 17.25 -10.62 -7.90
N CYS A 338 15.92 -10.75 -7.89
CA CYS A 338 15.24 -11.96 -7.41
C CYS A 338 14.89 -12.94 -8.51
N GLU A 339 14.94 -12.53 -9.78
CA GLU A 339 14.66 -13.38 -10.93
C GLU A 339 15.78 -13.30 -11.97
N PHE A 340 15.97 -14.45 -12.64
CA PHE A 340 16.92 -14.63 -13.72
C PHE A 340 16.22 -15.34 -14.88
N SER A 341 16.43 -14.85 -16.10
CA SER A 341 15.82 -15.40 -17.32
C SER A 341 16.74 -15.16 -18.53
N SER A 342 16.41 -15.73 -19.69
CA SER A 342 16.93 -15.27 -20.98
C SER A 342 16.49 -13.84 -21.28
N HIS A 343 17.35 -13.05 -21.92
CA HIS A 343 17.03 -11.75 -22.51
C HIS A 343 15.93 -11.87 -23.58
N ARG A 344 15.15 -10.80 -23.76
CA ARG A 344 14.08 -10.75 -24.77
C ARG A 344 14.06 -9.42 -25.51
N PRO A 345 13.77 -9.40 -26.82
CA PRO A 345 13.83 -8.16 -27.61
C PRO A 345 12.48 -7.45 -27.74
N THR A 346 11.36 -8.09 -27.38
CA THR A 346 10.01 -7.59 -27.77
C THR A 346 8.92 -7.80 -26.71
N HIS A 347 8.90 -8.95 -26.02
CA HIS A 347 7.73 -9.34 -25.23
C HIS A 347 7.77 -8.82 -23.79
N HIS A 348 7.08 -7.71 -23.56
CA HIS A 348 6.82 -7.17 -22.22
C HIS A 348 5.78 -7.98 -21.43
N CYS A 349 4.86 -8.64 -22.13
CA CYS A 349 3.71 -9.36 -21.58
C CYS A 349 4.05 -10.73 -21.01
N ASP A 350 5.16 -11.34 -21.43
CA ASP A 350 5.45 -12.73 -21.09
C ASP A 350 5.93 -12.89 -19.64
N TYR A 351 6.52 -11.84 -19.04
CA TYR A 351 7.03 -11.87 -17.67
C TYR A 351 6.95 -10.49 -16.99
N PRO A 352 6.49 -10.41 -15.73
CA PRO A 352 6.47 -9.19 -14.94
C PRO A 352 7.88 -8.76 -14.49
N TYR A 353 8.33 -7.57 -14.86
CA TYR A 353 9.59 -6.99 -14.38
C TYR A 353 9.44 -5.53 -13.95
N ALA A 354 10.32 -5.06 -13.07
CA ALA A 354 10.17 -3.79 -12.36
C ALA A 354 9.85 -2.58 -13.26
N ALA A 355 10.60 -2.39 -14.35
CA ALA A 355 10.45 -1.23 -15.24
C ALA A 355 9.19 -1.30 -16.13
N PHE A 356 8.58 -2.48 -16.27
CA PHE A 356 7.38 -2.66 -17.09
C PHE A 356 6.15 -2.00 -16.46
N PHE A 357 5.92 -2.14 -15.15
CA PHE A 357 4.72 -1.61 -14.51
C PHE A 357 4.59 -0.09 -14.58
N PRO A 358 5.66 0.70 -14.32
CA PRO A 358 5.65 2.14 -14.55
C PRO A 358 5.32 2.49 -16.01
N ARG A 359 5.88 1.76 -16.97
CA ARG A 359 5.58 1.97 -18.40
C ARG A 359 4.11 1.71 -18.72
N ALA A 360 3.57 0.58 -18.28
CA ALA A 360 2.16 0.25 -18.50
C ALA A 360 1.22 1.28 -17.83
N GLN A 361 1.56 1.75 -16.63
CA GLN A 361 0.78 2.79 -15.95
C GLN A 361 0.81 4.14 -16.69
N LYS A 362 1.96 4.52 -17.28
CA LYS A 362 2.07 5.72 -18.13
C LYS A 362 1.17 5.68 -19.36
N VAL A 363 0.76 4.49 -19.78
CA VAL A 363 -0.23 4.28 -20.85
C VAL A 363 -1.65 4.25 -20.28
N LEU A 364 -1.91 3.51 -19.20
CA LEU A 364 -3.27 3.21 -18.72
C LEU A 364 -3.94 4.30 -17.88
N LYS A 365 -3.18 5.17 -17.22
CA LYS A 365 -3.71 6.16 -16.26
C LYS A 365 -4.07 7.52 -16.88
N TYR A 366 -3.92 7.68 -18.19
CA TYR A 366 -4.13 8.95 -18.88
C TYR A 366 -5.20 8.84 -19.96
N VAL A 367 -5.88 9.95 -20.24
CA VAL A 367 -6.98 10.01 -21.23
C VAL A 367 -6.50 10.29 -22.65
N ASP A 368 -5.27 10.82 -22.83
CA ASP A 368 -4.71 11.20 -24.12
C ASP A 368 -3.81 10.12 -24.76
N THR A 369 -3.60 9.00 -24.07
CA THR A 369 -2.74 7.89 -24.46
C THR A 369 -3.49 6.75 -25.16
N ILE A 370 -4.77 6.55 -24.84
CA ILE A 370 -5.60 5.46 -25.37
C ILE A 370 -6.96 6.00 -25.77
N GLU A 371 -7.38 5.71 -26.99
CA GLU A 371 -8.78 5.81 -27.39
C GLU A 371 -9.48 4.49 -27.02
N LYS A 372 -10.14 4.44 -25.86
CA LYS A 372 -10.81 3.21 -25.38
C LYS A 372 -12.05 2.94 -26.22
N TRP A 373 -12.09 1.79 -26.89
CA TRP A 373 -13.24 1.37 -27.69
C TRP A 373 -14.26 0.61 -26.84
N ALA A 374 -13.79 -0.33 -26.03
CA ALA A 374 -14.60 -1.10 -25.09
C ALA A 374 -13.82 -1.36 -23.80
N SER A 375 -14.51 -1.26 -22.66
CA SER A 375 -13.97 -1.56 -21.34
C SER A 375 -15.06 -2.18 -20.50
N ILE A 376 -14.73 -3.29 -19.85
CA ILE A 376 -15.60 -3.97 -18.91
C ILE A 376 -14.90 -4.11 -17.57
N GLU A 377 -15.68 -4.01 -16.52
CA GLU A 377 -15.23 -4.12 -15.14
C GLU A 377 -16.34 -4.78 -14.33
N ASP A 378 -15.96 -5.77 -13.53
CA ASP A 378 -16.82 -6.41 -12.55
C ASP A 378 -16.07 -6.53 -11.22
N SER A 379 -16.74 -6.17 -10.13
CA SER A 379 -16.14 -6.06 -8.80
C SER A 379 -16.70 -7.13 -7.87
N ASP A 380 -15.80 -7.86 -7.21
CA ASP A 380 -16.15 -8.73 -6.09
C ASP A 380 -16.63 -7.87 -4.90
N LEU A 381 -17.89 -8.05 -4.53
CA LEU A 381 -18.55 -7.30 -3.46
C LEU A 381 -18.14 -7.76 -2.05
N GLU A 382 -17.50 -8.92 -1.91
CA GLU A 382 -16.92 -9.43 -0.66
C GLU A 382 -15.44 -9.02 -0.52
N LYS A 383 -14.60 -9.35 -1.50
CA LYS A 383 -13.13 -9.19 -1.41
C LYS A 383 -12.59 -7.89 -1.98
N ASN A 384 -13.43 -7.06 -2.62
CA ASN A 384 -13.03 -5.88 -3.39
C ASN A 384 -12.11 -6.17 -4.59
N ALA A 385 -11.86 -7.42 -4.96
CA ALA A 385 -11.14 -7.77 -6.17
C ALA A 385 -11.91 -7.26 -7.41
N VAL A 386 -11.18 -6.92 -8.47
CA VAL A 386 -11.78 -6.35 -9.68
C VAL A 386 -11.29 -7.12 -10.89
N GLN A 387 -12.23 -7.74 -11.60
CA GLN A 387 -11.99 -8.38 -12.89
C GLN A 387 -12.31 -7.38 -13.99
N LYS A 388 -11.34 -7.10 -14.85
CA LYS A 388 -11.50 -6.09 -15.89
C LYS A 388 -10.78 -6.47 -17.17
N ALA A 389 -11.32 -6.00 -18.29
CA ALA A 389 -10.70 -6.14 -19.59
C ALA A 389 -11.04 -4.93 -20.46
N SER A 390 -10.11 -4.52 -21.32
CA SER A 390 -10.34 -3.39 -22.22
C SER A 390 -9.60 -3.56 -23.55
N ALA A 391 -10.17 -2.97 -24.59
CA ALA A 391 -9.59 -2.89 -25.92
C ALA A 391 -9.73 -1.46 -26.44
N GLY A 392 -8.70 -0.97 -27.13
CA GLY A 392 -8.69 0.38 -27.68
C GLY A 392 -7.54 0.62 -28.64
N ARG A 393 -7.49 1.83 -29.19
CA ARG A 393 -6.34 2.28 -29.99
C ARG A 393 -5.29 2.88 -29.08
N LEU A 394 -4.05 2.44 -29.23
CA LEU A 394 -2.91 3.12 -28.60
C LEU A 394 -2.58 4.39 -29.40
N LEU A 395 -2.69 5.54 -28.74
CA LEU A 395 -2.37 6.84 -29.35
C LEU A 395 -0.94 7.28 -29.03
N ARG A 396 -0.49 7.06 -27.79
CA ARG A 396 0.81 7.51 -27.28
C ARG A 396 1.33 6.53 -26.21
N TRP A 397 2.64 6.37 -26.10
CA TRP A 397 3.27 5.57 -25.04
C TRP A 397 3.31 6.26 -23.68
N VAL A 398 3.25 7.59 -23.65
CA VAL A 398 3.24 8.42 -22.44
C VAL A 398 2.36 9.64 -22.71
N SER A 399 1.66 10.13 -21.69
CA SER A 399 0.87 11.37 -21.78
C SER A 399 1.74 12.53 -22.27
N ARG A 400 1.19 13.35 -23.18
CA ARG A 400 1.89 14.45 -23.87
C ARG A 400 3.13 14.06 -24.69
N GLY A 401 3.46 12.77 -24.85
CA GLY A 401 4.52 12.28 -25.74
C GLY A 401 4.12 12.34 -27.22
N GLU A 402 4.92 11.82 -28.15
CA GLU A 402 4.55 11.77 -29.57
C GLU A 402 3.40 10.78 -29.84
N ARG A 403 2.66 11.01 -30.94
CA ARG A 403 1.66 10.05 -31.43
C ARG A 403 2.37 8.88 -32.08
N ILE A 404 1.76 7.69 -31.99
CA ILE A 404 2.27 6.51 -32.68
C ILE A 404 1.89 6.60 -34.16
N ASP A 405 2.89 6.50 -35.03
CA ASP A 405 2.70 6.56 -36.50
C ASP A 405 1.95 5.33 -37.02
N THR A 406 2.29 4.15 -36.52
CA THR A 406 1.66 2.89 -36.92
C THR A 406 0.37 2.65 -36.14
N PRO A 407 -0.81 2.52 -36.80
CA PRO A 407 -2.05 2.16 -36.14
C PRO A 407 -1.91 0.86 -35.32
N THR A 408 -2.16 0.96 -34.02
CA THR A 408 -1.87 -0.12 -33.06
C THR A 408 -3.04 -0.29 -32.10
N ILE A 409 -3.52 -1.53 -31.97
CA ILE A 409 -4.54 -1.92 -31.00
C ILE A 409 -3.86 -2.27 -29.68
N LEU A 410 -4.38 -1.78 -28.56
CA LEU A 410 -3.99 -2.19 -27.22
C LEU A 410 -5.09 -3.06 -26.62
N ILE A 411 -4.72 -4.22 -26.10
CA ILE A 411 -5.61 -5.11 -25.35
C ILE A 411 -5.04 -5.29 -23.95
N THR A 412 -5.91 -5.12 -22.95
CA THR A 412 -5.55 -5.34 -21.54
C THR A 412 -6.56 -6.25 -20.87
N VAL A 413 -6.08 -7.23 -20.11
CA VAL A 413 -6.91 -8.13 -19.30
C VAL A 413 -6.32 -8.22 -17.90
N GLY A 414 -7.17 -8.15 -16.88
CA GLY A 414 -6.76 -8.16 -15.47
C GLY A 414 -6.17 -6.84 -14.98
N THR A 415 -5.64 -6.87 -13.76
CA THR A 415 -4.93 -5.73 -13.17
C THR A 415 -3.44 -5.88 -13.45
N VAL A 416 -2.87 -4.97 -14.25
CA VAL A 416 -1.45 -4.99 -14.65
C VAL A 416 -0.56 -4.73 -13.44
N TRP A 417 -0.22 -5.79 -12.71
CA TRP A 417 0.55 -5.76 -11.48
C TRP A 417 1.31 -7.07 -11.24
N PHE A 418 2.41 -7.05 -10.49
CA PHE A 418 3.32 -8.20 -10.42
C PHE A 418 2.75 -9.42 -9.67
N SER A 419 1.79 -9.21 -8.76
CA SER A 419 1.13 -10.28 -7.98
C SER A 419 -0.07 -10.88 -8.69
N GLU A 420 -0.59 -10.23 -9.74
CA GLU A 420 -1.84 -10.60 -10.40
C GLU A 420 -1.56 -11.20 -11.78
N PRO A 421 -2.36 -12.18 -12.25
CA PRO A 421 -2.38 -12.56 -13.66
C PRO A 421 -2.91 -11.40 -14.51
N TYR A 422 -2.16 -11.00 -15.54
CA TYR A 422 -2.57 -9.93 -16.45
C TYR A 422 -2.11 -10.18 -17.88
N PHE A 423 -2.75 -9.46 -18.79
CA PHE A 423 -2.33 -9.30 -20.18
C PHE A 423 -2.27 -7.81 -20.51
N PHE A 424 -1.20 -7.41 -21.17
CA PHE A 424 -1.01 -6.06 -21.70
C PHE A 424 -0.14 -6.21 -22.94
N ASP A 425 -0.75 -6.14 -24.11
CA ASP A 425 -0.01 -6.24 -25.36
C ASP A 425 -0.65 -5.41 -26.47
N THR A 426 0.16 -5.12 -27.48
CA THR A 426 -0.19 -4.27 -28.61
C THR A 426 -0.10 -5.03 -29.92
N PHE A 427 -1.04 -4.78 -30.82
CA PHE A 427 -1.15 -5.48 -32.11
C PHE A 427 -1.20 -4.47 -33.26
N THR A 428 -0.27 -4.64 -34.21
CA THR A 428 -0.28 -3.98 -35.52
C THR A 428 -1.04 -4.83 -36.54
N ALA A 429 -1.41 -4.24 -37.69
CA ALA A 429 -2.14 -4.95 -38.75
C ALA A 429 -1.43 -6.25 -39.20
N ALA A 430 -0.11 -6.20 -39.42
CA ALA A 430 0.68 -7.37 -39.82
C ALA A 430 0.68 -8.48 -38.75
N GLN A 431 0.68 -8.11 -37.46
CA GLN A 431 0.58 -9.07 -36.37
C GLN A 431 -0.82 -9.68 -36.29
N LEU A 432 -1.89 -8.89 -36.48
CA LEU A 432 -3.26 -9.39 -36.50
C LEU A 432 -3.50 -10.37 -37.65
N GLU A 433 -2.95 -10.12 -38.84
CA GLU A 433 -3.00 -11.07 -39.96
C GLU A 433 -2.30 -12.40 -39.65
N SER A 434 -1.13 -12.34 -39.00
CA SER A 434 -0.42 -13.54 -38.56
C SER A 434 -1.23 -14.31 -37.52
N VAL A 435 -1.82 -13.62 -36.54
CA VAL A 435 -2.67 -14.23 -35.51
C VAL A 435 -3.92 -14.85 -36.14
N ALA A 436 -4.57 -14.15 -37.07
CA ALA A 436 -5.75 -14.65 -37.77
C ALA A 436 -5.46 -15.98 -38.48
N ARG A 437 -4.31 -16.10 -39.17
CA ARG A 437 -3.86 -17.35 -39.80
C ARG A 437 -3.60 -18.46 -38.77
N ASP A 438 -2.88 -18.15 -37.69
CA ASP A 438 -2.54 -19.14 -36.66
C ASP A 438 -3.79 -19.72 -35.97
N VAL A 439 -4.76 -18.86 -35.62
CA VAL A 439 -6.00 -19.29 -34.95
C VAL A 439 -6.90 -20.05 -35.92
N PHE A 440 -7.01 -19.61 -37.19
CA PHE A 440 -7.82 -20.29 -38.20
C PHE A 440 -7.32 -21.70 -38.54
N ILE A 441 -6.00 -21.90 -38.58
CA ILE A 441 -5.37 -23.22 -38.84
C ILE A 441 -5.42 -24.14 -37.60
N GLY A 442 -5.94 -23.65 -36.46
CA GLY A 442 -6.06 -24.41 -35.21
C GLY A 442 -4.74 -24.59 -34.45
N ARG A 443 -3.71 -23.83 -34.81
CA ARG A 443 -2.41 -23.85 -34.10
C ARG A 443 -2.46 -23.09 -32.77
N LYS A 444 -3.42 -22.18 -32.60
CA LYS A 444 -3.66 -21.39 -31.39
C LYS A 444 -5.15 -21.29 -31.07
N THR A 445 -5.47 -21.14 -29.79
CA THR A 445 -6.83 -20.90 -29.31
C THR A 445 -7.30 -19.49 -29.68
N SER A 446 -8.61 -19.29 -29.81
CA SER A 446 -9.20 -17.95 -29.97
C SER A 446 -9.03 -17.08 -28.72
N THR A 447 -8.86 -17.70 -27.56
CA THR A 447 -8.59 -17.00 -26.29
C THR A 447 -7.24 -16.30 -26.33
N ILE A 448 -7.25 -14.99 -26.10
CA ILE A 448 -6.05 -14.14 -26.01
C ILE A 448 -5.39 -14.36 -24.65
N PHE A 449 -6.18 -14.18 -23.59
CA PHE A 449 -5.75 -14.36 -22.22
C PHE A 449 -6.95 -14.56 -21.31
N ARG A 450 -6.75 -15.33 -20.23
CA ARG A 450 -7.73 -15.53 -19.15
C ARG A 450 -6.98 -15.48 -17.82
N THR A 451 -7.45 -14.66 -16.87
CA THR A 451 -6.75 -14.44 -15.58
C THR A 451 -6.79 -15.65 -14.66
N SER A 452 -7.80 -16.52 -14.78
CA SER A 452 -8.01 -17.69 -13.93
C SER A 452 -8.73 -18.79 -14.69
N GLN A 453 -8.42 -20.05 -14.41
CA GLN A 453 -9.15 -21.20 -14.97
C GLN A 453 -10.52 -21.42 -14.30
N SER A 454 -10.77 -20.78 -13.15
CA SER A 454 -12.07 -20.87 -12.49
C SER A 454 -13.16 -20.21 -13.33
N GLU A 455 -14.34 -20.83 -13.37
CA GLU A 455 -15.54 -20.26 -13.96
C GLU A 455 -16.26 -19.30 -13.00
N ASP A 456 -15.83 -19.23 -11.74
CA ASP A 456 -16.46 -18.37 -10.73
C ASP A 456 -15.91 -16.94 -10.77
N GLU A 457 -14.60 -16.78 -11.03
CA GLU A 457 -13.93 -15.49 -11.04
C GLU A 457 -12.84 -15.45 -12.11
N PHE A 458 -13.01 -14.60 -13.12
CA PHE A 458 -12.03 -14.39 -14.19
C PHE A 458 -12.29 -13.12 -15.00
N ALA A 459 -11.23 -12.64 -15.67
CA ALA A 459 -11.31 -11.73 -16.80
C ALA A 459 -10.67 -12.39 -18.01
N MET A 460 -11.23 -12.16 -19.19
CA MET A 460 -10.83 -12.82 -20.42
C MET A 460 -10.99 -11.91 -21.63
N ALA A 461 -10.11 -12.08 -22.62
CA ALA A 461 -10.31 -11.55 -23.96
C ALA A 461 -10.16 -12.67 -25.00
N GLU A 462 -10.96 -12.63 -26.04
CA GLU A 462 -10.97 -13.61 -27.13
C GLU A 462 -11.08 -12.93 -28.50
N TRP A 463 -10.43 -13.50 -29.50
CA TRP A 463 -10.61 -13.11 -30.89
C TRP A 463 -11.95 -13.60 -31.42
N VAL A 464 -12.68 -12.72 -32.11
CA VAL A 464 -13.87 -13.07 -32.88
C VAL A 464 -13.45 -13.19 -34.34
N LEU A 465 -13.48 -14.40 -34.87
CA LEU A 465 -13.12 -14.68 -36.25
C LEU A 465 -14.32 -14.56 -37.19
N SER A 466 -14.07 -14.10 -38.41
CA SER A 466 -15.04 -14.19 -39.48
C SER A 466 -15.40 -15.64 -39.79
N ARG A 467 -16.69 -15.89 -40.04
CA ARG A 467 -17.14 -17.20 -40.56
C ARG A 467 -16.81 -17.38 -42.06
N LYS A 468 -16.48 -16.30 -42.77
CA LYS A 468 -16.33 -16.28 -44.24
C LYS A 468 -14.89 -16.05 -44.71
N ALA A 469 -14.03 -15.47 -43.89
CA ALA A 469 -12.65 -15.12 -44.25
C ALA A 469 -11.67 -15.44 -43.11
N ILE A 470 -10.38 -15.56 -43.42
CA ILE A 470 -9.30 -15.74 -42.43
C ILE A 470 -8.94 -14.37 -41.84
N VAL A 471 -9.90 -13.73 -41.17
CA VAL A 471 -9.78 -12.37 -40.64
C VAL A 471 -10.42 -12.28 -39.25
N ILE A 472 -9.79 -11.52 -38.35
CA ILE A 472 -10.37 -11.15 -37.05
C ILE A 472 -11.36 -10.01 -37.27
N GLU A 473 -12.63 -10.23 -36.92
CA GLU A 473 -13.71 -9.24 -37.04
C GLU A 473 -13.96 -8.47 -35.74
N GLY A 474 -13.44 -8.96 -34.60
CA GLY A 474 -13.70 -8.34 -33.31
C GLY A 474 -12.90 -8.92 -32.16
N ILE A 475 -13.06 -8.28 -31.01
CA ILE A 475 -12.52 -8.70 -29.71
C ILE A 475 -13.70 -8.88 -28.76
N ARG A 476 -13.86 -10.08 -28.21
CA ARG A 476 -14.81 -10.36 -27.13
C ARG A 476 -14.10 -10.18 -25.79
N LEU A 477 -14.63 -9.31 -24.95
CA LEU A 477 -14.18 -9.09 -23.59
C LEU A 477 -15.17 -9.74 -22.63
N THR A 478 -14.66 -10.46 -21.62
CA THR A 478 -15.46 -11.06 -20.54
C THR A 478 -14.87 -10.72 -19.17
N ALA A 479 -15.72 -10.34 -18.21
CA ALA A 479 -15.34 -10.13 -16.82
C ALA A 479 -16.41 -10.75 -15.92
N LYS A 480 -15.99 -11.55 -14.95
CA LYS A 480 -16.87 -12.18 -13.98
C LYS A 480 -16.21 -12.13 -12.61
N ALA A 481 -16.84 -11.44 -11.68
CA ALA A 481 -16.48 -11.50 -10.26
C ALA A 481 -17.17 -12.69 -9.58
N ALA A 482 -16.58 -13.20 -8.49
CA ALA A 482 -17.15 -14.30 -7.70
C ALA A 482 -18.58 -14.03 -7.20
N THR A 483 -18.90 -12.76 -6.94
CA THR A 483 -20.22 -12.32 -6.43
C THR A 483 -21.26 -12.10 -7.55
N SER A 484 -20.87 -12.27 -8.81
CA SER A 484 -21.73 -12.03 -9.97
C SER A 484 -22.34 -13.32 -10.49
N SER A 485 -23.67 -13.34 -10.66
CA SER A 485 -24.38 -14.52 -11.16
C SER A 485 -24.07 -14.83 -12.62
N LEU A 486 -23.83 -13.80 -13.43
CA LEU A 486 -23.52 -13.90 -14.86
C LEU A 486 -22.28 -13.08 -15.20
N PRO A 487 -21.48 -13.52 -16.18
CA PRO A 487 -20.36 -12.73 -16.69
C PRO A 487 -20.85 -11.49 -17.45
N TYR A 488 -20.10 -10.40 -17.33
CA TYR A 488 -20.23 -9.23 -18.21
C TYR A 488 -19.47 -9.50 -19.50
N VAL A 489 -20.20 -9.62 -20.62
CA VAL A 489 -19.64 -9.95 -21.94
C VAL A 489 -19.98 -8.84 -22.93
N VAL A 490 -18.94 -8.35 -23.60
CA VAL A 490 -19.03 -7.32 -24.63
C VAL A 490 -18.21 -7.75 -25.85
N VAL A 491 -18.72 -7.48 -27.05
CA VAL A 491 -18.02 -7.70 -28.32
C VAL A 491 -17.74 -6.36 -28.98
N CYS A 492 -16.47 -6.07 -29.23
CA CYS A 492 -15.99 -4.88 -29.92
C CYS A 492 -15.60 -5.25 -31.36
N PRO A 493 -16.39 -4.86 -32.38
CA PRO A 493 -16.00 -5.05 -33.78
C PRO A 493 -14.76 -4.22 -34.13
N ILE A 494 -13.82 -4.81 -34.86
CA ILE A 494 -12.60 -4.14 -35.33
C ILE A 494 -12.41 -4.33 -36.84
N ASP A 495 -11.74 -3.36 -37.47
CA ASP A 495 -11.16 -3.48 -38.79
C ASP A 495 -9.67 -3.81 -38.61
N ALA A 496 -9.30 -5.07 -38.81
CA ALA A 496 -7.95 -5.57 -38.54
C ALA A 496 -6.86 -4.92 -39.43
N PRO A 497 -7.05 -4.75 -40.76
CA PRO A 497 -6.12 -3.99 -41.61
C PRO A 497 -5.90 -2.54 -41.17
N ALA A 498 -6.96 -1.84 -40.75
CA ALA A 498 -6.86 -0.43 -40.35
C ALA A 498 -6.48 -0.24 -38.87
N CYS A 499 -6.55 -1.30 -38.05
CA CYS A 499 -6.46 -1.24 -36.59
C CYS A 499 -7.42 -0.21 -35.97
N THR A 500 -8.67 -0.17 -36.45
CA THR A 500 -9.71 0.76 -36.00
C THR A 500 -10.97 0.02 -35.55
N LYS A 501 -11.86 0.70 -34.84
CA LYS A 501 -13.21 0.21 -34.52
C LYS A 501 -14.06 0.21 -35.79
N SER A 502 -14.67 -0.93 -36.14
CA SER A 502 -15.45 -1.10 -37.38
C SER A 502 -16.96 -0.93 -37.22
N GLY A 503 -17.47 -0.93 -35.99
CA GLY A 503 -18.90 -0.79 -35.70
C GLY A 503 -19.19 -0.60 -34.22
N ASP A 504 -20.47 -0.51 -33.85
CA ASP A 504 -20.88 -0.32 -32.46
C ASP A 504 -20.55 -1.54 -31.57
N VAL A 505 -20.25 -1.23 -30.32
CA VAL A 505 -19.92 -2.24 -29.32
C VAL A 505 -21.21 -2.95 -28.90
N VAL A 506 -21.23 -4.27 -29.01
CA VAL A 506 -22.42 -5.08 -28.70
C VAL A 506 -22.27 -5.70 -27.32
N THR A 507 -23.17 -5.34 -26.40
CA THR A 507 -23.25 -5.99 -25.08
C THR A 507 -24.07 -7.28 -25.19
N VAL A 508 -23.43 -8.42 -24.91
CA VAL A 508 -24.06 -9.75 -24.99
C VAL A 508 -24.72 -10.13 -23.67
N SER A 509 -24.07 -9.78 -22.55
CA SER A 509 -24.57 -10.05 -21.21
C SER A 509 -24.07 -8.95 -20.29
N GLU A 510 -24.94 -8.38 -19.47
CA GLU A 510 -24.57 -7.40 -18.44
C GLU A 510 -24.39 -8.13 -17.11
N GLY A 511 -23.15 -8.44 -16.76
CA GLY A 511 -22.81 -9.04 -15.46
C GLY A 511 -22.90 -8.05 -14.30
N GLY A 512 -22.46 -8.49 -13.13
CA GLY A 512 -22.50 -7.69 -11.90
C GLY A 512 -23.87 -7.64 -11.21
N LEU A 513 -23.91 -6.95 -10.07
CA LEU A 513 -25.16 -6.66 -9.36
C LEU A 513 -25.81 -5.41 -9.94
N ARG A 514 -26.88 -5.60 -10.73
CA ARG A 514 -27.68 -4.52 -11.33
C ARG A 514 -28.93 -4.25 -10.52
N ALA A 515 -29.26 -2.97 -10.38
CA ALA A 515 -30.53 -2.50 -9.87
C ALA A 515 -31.57 -2.49 -10.99
N TYR A 516 -32.82 -2.81 -10.66
CA TYR A 516 -33.97 -2.69 -11.54
C TYR A 516 -34.77 -1.45 -11.19
N THR A 517 -35.46 -0.89 -12.18
CA THR A 517 -36.40 0.21 -11.95
C THR A 517 -37.62 -0.32 -11.19
N PRO A 518 -38.06 0.34 -10.10
CA PRO A 518 -39.29 -0.07 -9.42
C PRO A 518 -40.52 0.24 -10.29
N GLU A 519 -41.54 -0.60 -10.20
CA GLU A 519 -42.81 -0.43 -10.93
C GLU A 519 -43.59 0.82 -10.47
N ALA A 520 -43.44 1.20 -9.21
CA ALA A 520 -44.01 2.41 -8.63
C ALA A 520 -42.97 3.14 -7.74
N PRO A 521 -43.07 4.47 -7.56
CA PRO A 521 -42.23 5.19 -6.61
C PRO A 521 -42.35 4.64 -5.19
N TYR A 522 -41.25 4.64 -4.45
CA TYR A 522 -41.24 4.22 -3.05
C TYR A 522 -41.98 5.22 -2.17
N VAL A 523 -42.87 4.73 -1.31
CA VAL A 523 -43.56 5.52 -0.28
C VAL A 523 -42.88 5.25 1.05
N LEU A 524 -42.43 6.31 1.73
CA LEU A 524 -41.74 6.21 3.01
C LEU A 524 -42.68 6.51 4.17
N PRO A 525 -42.47 5.90 5.35
CA PRO A 525 -43.16 6.31 6.56
C PRO A 525 -42.84 7.76 6.93
N GLU A 526 -43.77 8.41 7.63
CA GLU A 526 -43.53 9.75 8.18
C GLU A 526 -42.46 9.72 9.27
N THR A 527 -41.75 10.83 9.42
CA THR A 527 -40.77 11.00 10.50
C THR A 527 -41.49 11.02 11.85
N VAL A 528 -41.12 10.10 12.74
CA VAL A 528 -41.65 10.03 14.10
C VAL A 528 -40.67 10.70 15.04
N ARG A 529 -41.13 11.72 15.77
CA ARG A 529 -40.36 12.40 16.81
C ARG A 529 -41.00 12.18 18.18
N ALA A 530 -40.18 11.89 19.17
CA ALA A 530 -40.56 11.84 20.57
C ALA A 530 -39.89 12.99 21.33
N GLY A 531 -40.69 13.72 22.10
CA GLY A 531 -40.29 14.93 22.82
C GLY A 531 -40.85 16.22 22.20
N PRO A 532 -40.74 17.34 22.94
CA PRO A 532 -41.27 18.63 22.52
C PRO A 532 -40.48 19.21 21.34
N GLU A 533 -41.12 20.08 20.55
CA GLU A 533 -40.45 20.88 19.53
C GLU A 533 -40.23 22.30 20.06
N LEU A 534 -38.96 22.71 20.16
CA LEU A 534 -38.59 24.03 20.64
C LEU A 534 -38.76 25.07 19.55
N GLN A 535 -39.12 26.29 19.96
CA GLN A 535 -39.24 27.44 19.09
C GLN A 535 -37.96 28.30 19.12
N ASP A 536 -37.64 28.92 17.99
CA ASP A 536 -36.50 29.85 17.81
C ASP A 536 -36.80 31.29 18.25
N LYS A 537 -37.89 31.49 18.97
CA LYS A 537 -38.38 32.82 19.34
C LYS A 537 -38.65 32.85 20.84
N SER A 538 -38.55 34.04 21.41
CA SER A 538 -39.03 34.24 22.77
C SER A 538 -40.53 33.97 22.84
N VAL A 539 -40.99 33.46 23.99
CA VAL A 539 -42.40 33.15 24.21
C VAL A 539 -43.29 34.38 24.05
N ARG A 540 -42.76 35.55 24.42
CA ARG A 540 -43.35 36.89 24.20
C ARG A 540 -42.28 37.97 24.25
N ALA A 541 -42.67 39.22 24.00
CA ALA A 541 -41.80 40.37 24.26
C ALA A 541 -41.71 40.67 25.77
N PRO A 542 -40.56 41.16 26.28
CA PRO A 542 -40.45 41.67 27.64
C PRO A 542 -41.41 42.84 27.87
N ARG A 543 -42.06 42.86 29.03
CA ARG A 543 -42.92 43.95 29.47
C ARG A 543 -42.08 45.18 29.83
N THR A 544 -42.55 46.34 29.38
CA THR A 544 -41.93 47.65 29.60
C THR A 544 -42.88 48.65 30.28
N ASP A 545 -44.09 48.20 30.62
CA ASP A 545 -45.19 49.01 31.15
C ASP A 545 -45.19 49.16 32.68
N PHE A 546 -44.28 48.47 33.38
CA PHE A 546 -44.14 48.54 34.84
C PHE A 546 -43.95 49.99 35.33
N LYS A 547 -44.70 50.37 36.36
CA LYS A 547 -44.67 51.72 36.94
C LYS A 547 -43.72 51.77 38.13
N THR A 548 -43.04 52.91 38.27
CA THR A 548 -42.27 53.23 39.48
C THR A 548 -43.21 53.24 40.68
N ARG A 549 -42.84 52.53 41.75
CA ARG A 549 -43.51 52.59 43.06
C ARG A 549 -42.60 53.35 44.01
N THR A 550 -43.05 54.50 44.50
CA THR A 550 -42.23 55.40 45.29
C THR A 550 -43.02 55.88 46.50
N SER A 551 -42.34 56.12 47.62
CA SER A 551 -42.97 56.73 48.78
C SER A 551 -43.36 58.19 48.53
N ALA A 552 -44.29 58.72 49.32
CA ALA A 552 -44.76 60.10 49.15
C ALA A 552 -43.66 61.15 49.41
N ALA A 553 -42.66 60.81 50.21
CA ALA A 553 -41.53 61.68 50.56
C ALA A 553 -40.39 61.65 49.53
N LEU A 554 -40.34 60.63 48.65
CA LEU A 554 -39.29 60.44 47.65
C LEU A 554 -39.85 60.58 46.22
N PRO A 555 -39.91 61.80 45.64
CA PRO A 555 -40.50 62.04 44.31
C PRO A 555 -39.53 61.68 43.16
N LEU A 556 -39.14 60.42 43.07
CA LEU A 556 -38.32 59.86 41.99
C LEU A 556 -39.16 59.16 40.93
N ILE A 557 -38.70 59.21 39.69
CA ILE A 557 -39.22 58.39 38.59
C ILE A 557 -38.08 57.55 38.04
N LEU A 558 -38.29 56.23 38.01
CA LEU A 558 -37.37 55.26 37.45
C LEU A 558 -37.88 54.84 36.08
N LYS A 559 -37.06 54.99 35.03
CA LYS A 559 -37.39 54.51 33.68
C LYS A 559 -36.26 53.65 33.11
N PRO A 560 -36.57 52.48 32.52
CA PRO A 560 -35.55 51.71 31.82
C PRO A 560 -35.02 52.52 30.63
N THR A 561 -33.70 52.51 30.44
CA THR A 561 -33.01 53.14 29.30
C THR A 561 -32.44 52.10 28.33
N SER A 562 -32.38 50.83 28.74
CA SER A 562 -31.96 49.69 27.92
C SER A 562 -33.14 49.07 27.15
N ASP A 563 -32.88 48.61 25.92
CA ASP A 563 -33.79 47.80 25.10
C ASP A 563 -33.02 46.60 24.51
N PRO A 564 -33.25 45.36 24.98
CA PRO A 564 -34.24 44.95 26.00
C PRO A 564 -33.91 45.49 27.42
N PRO A 565 -34.89 45.52 28.35
CA PRO A 565 -34.69 46.07 29.70
C PRO A 565 -33.56 45.40 30.49
N LEU A 566 -33.38 44.09 30.31
CA LEU A 566 -32.32 43.30 30.92
C LEU A 566 -31.59 42.46 29.85
N SER A 567 -30.27 42.37 29.98
CA SER A 567 -29.40 41.49 29.19
C SER A 567 -28.73 40.47 30.09
N ALA A 568 -28.81 39.18 29.76
CA ALA A 568 -28.27 38.11 30.58
C ALA A 568 -26.86 37.69 30.15
N ASN A 569 -25.94 37.53 31.10
CA ASN A 569 -24.56 37.05 30.94
C ASN A 569 -23.79 37.67 29.74
N PRO A 570 -23.77 39.01 29.58
CA PRO A 570 -23.13 39.63 28.41
C PRO A 570 -21.60 39.53 28.44
N GLN A 571 -21.00 39.56 29.63
CA GLN A 571 -19.53 39.53 29.81
C GLN A 571 -19.01 38.20 30.36
N PHE A 572 -19.77 37.55 31.24
CA PHE A 572 -19.34 36.37 31.97
C PHE A 572 -20.50 35.42 32.24
N ALA A 573 -20.26 34.10 32.13
CA ALA A 573 -21.25 33.06 32.37
C ALA A 573 -20.78 32.11 33.47
N ARG A 574 -21.61 31.95 34.50
CA ARG A 574 -21.38 31.05 35.63
C ARG A 574 -22.23 29.78 35.50
N TYR A 575 -21.92 28.78 36.32
CA TYR A 575 -22.69 27.54 36.40
C TYR A 575 -23.69 27.53 37.56
N ASP A 576 -23.43 28.33 38.59
CA ASP A 576 -24.19 28.42 39.85
C ASP A 576 -25.14 29.65 39.91
N ALA A 577 -24.96 30.60 38.99
CA ALA A 577 -25.75 31.82 38.93
C ALA A 577 -25.81 32.36 37.49
N ASP A 578 -26.74 33.29 37.23
CA ASP A 578 -26.82 34.09 36.01
C ASP A 578 -26.73 35.58 36.34
N ASN A 579 -25.94 36.31 35.57
CA ASN A 579 -25.77 37.76 35.70
C ASN A 579 -26.77 38.47 34.78
N PHE A 580 -27.40 39.54 35.27
CA PHE A 580 -28.32 40.37 34.51
C PHE A 580 -27.84 41.81 34.55
N GLU A 581 -27.51 42.37 33.38
CA GLU A 581 -27.16 43.77 33.22
C GLU A 581 -28.35 44.58 32.75
N GLY A 582 -28.52 45.78 33.30
CA GLY A 582 -29.60 46.70 32.94
C GLY A 582 -29.21 48.15 33.15
N SER A 583 -30.01 49.06 32.60
CA SER A 583 -29.80 50.50 32.75
C SER A 583 -31.11 51.22 33.03
N VAL A 584 -31.13 52.04 34.08
CA VAL A 584 -32.29 52.81 34.52
C VAL A 584 -31.92 54.27 34.69
N SER A 585 -32.76 55.16 34.18
CA SER A 585 -32.69 56.59 34.47
C SER A 585 -33.47 56.88 35.76
N VAL A 586 -32.78 57.44 36.74
CA VAL A 586 -33.31 57.90 38.02
C VAL A 586 -33.54 59.41 37.91
N PHE A 587 -34.78 59.82 37.73
CA PHE A 587 -35.15 61.22 37.53
C PHE A 587 -35.75 61.84 38.79
N ASN A 588 -35.20 62.97 39.23
CA ASN A 588 -35.75 63.76 40.33
C ASN A 588 -36.91 64.65 39.82
N LYS A 589 -38.14 64.33 40.24
CA LYS A 589 -39.36 65.02 39.79
C LYS A 589 -39.67 66.30 40.58
N GLN A 590 -38.84 66.69 41.55
CA GLN A 590 -39.10 67.90 42.32
C GLN A 590 -39.24 69.15 41.42
N PRO A 591 -40.04 70.15 41.83
CA PRO A 591 -40.09 71.43 41.13
C PRO A 591 -38.71 72.10 41.09
N SER A 592 -38.38 72.79 40.01
CA SER A 592 -37.14 73.58 39.90
C SER A 592 -37.06 74.73 40.91
N THR A 593 -38.18 75.08 41.55
CA THR A 593 -38.30 76.10 42.59
C THR A 593 -37.88 75.62 43.98
N THR A 594 -37.77 74.30 44.20
CA THR A 594 -37.25 73.71 45.45
C THR A 594 -35.83 73.19 45.21
N PRO A 595 -34.80 73.79 45.82
CA PRO A 595 -33.40 73.40 45.61
C PRO A 595 -33.01 72.16 46.44
N ASN A 596 -33.96 71.27 46.76
CA ASN A 596 -33.68 70.10 47.59
C ASN A 596 -33.18 68.96 46.70
N PRO A 597 -31.88 68.64 46.71
CA PRO A 597 -31.42 67.48 45.98
C PRO A 597 -31.85 66.19 46.71
N ILE A 598 -32.05 65.12 45.96
CA ILE A 598 -32.31 63.79 46.53
C ILE A 598 -30.99 63.03 46.54
N THR A 599 -30.60 62.50 47.70
CA THR A 599 -29.36 61.71 47.84
C THR A 599 -29.71 60.24 48.00
N ILE A 600 -29.36 59.42 47.01
CA ILE A 600 -29.52 57.97 47.04
C ILE A 600 -28.41 57.38 47.88
N ALA A 601 -28.75 56.74 48.99
CA ALA A 601 -27.79 56.12 49.91
C ALA A 601 -27.50 54.67 49.54
N LYS A 602 -28.50 53.94 49.04
CA LYS A 602 -28.40 52.50 48.81
C LYS A 602 -29.23 52.04 47.61
N VAL A 603 -28.71 51.04 46.91
CA VAL A 603 -29.41 50.35 45.82
C VAL A 603 -29.41 48.86 46.14
N THR A 604 -30.58 48.24 46.12
CA THR A 604 -30.76 46.80 46.28
C THR A 604 -31.56 46.22 45.13
N ALA A 605 -31.45 44.91 44.93
CA ALA A 605 -32.19 44.21 43.88
C ALA A 605 -32.75 42.90 44.42
N PHE A 606 -33.96 42.58 43.96
CA PHE A 606 -34.65 41.34 44.25
C PHE A 606 -35.12 40.72 42.94
N PHE A 607 -35.30 39.41 42.91
CA PHE A 607 -35.79 38.70 41.74
C PHE A 607 -36.92 37.76 42.11
N ARG A 608 -37.73 37.42 41.11
CA ARG A 608 -38.66 36.29 41.15
C ARG A 608 -38.85 35.74 39.75
N LEU A 609 -39.23 34.47 39.63
CA LEU A 609 -39.69 33.92 38.37
C LEU A 609 -41.20 34.14 38.26
N VAL A 610 -41.70 34.35 37.05
CA VAL A 610 -43.15 34.48 36.83
C VAL A 610 -43.89 33.24 37.34
N GLY A 611 -44.98 33.46 38.08
CA GLY A 611 -45.69 32.44 38.84
C GLY A 611 -45.27 32.30 40.31
N ASP A 612 -44.12 32.86 40.72
CA ASP A 612 -43.76 32.96 42.14
C ASP A 612 -44.42 34.21 42.76
N GLU A 613 -44.99 34.09 43.97
CA GLU A 613 -45.68 35.21 44.64
C GLU A 613 -44.71 36.17 45.34
N GLU A 614 -43.55 35.69 45.79
CA GLU A 614 -42.61 36.43 46.64
C GLU A 614 -41.29 36.76 45.91
N TYR A 615 -40.69 37.89 46.29
CA TYR A 615 -39.37 38.32 45.80
C TYR A 615 -38.25 37.82 46.70
N SER A 616 -37.21 37.24 46.10
CA SER A 616 -35.99 36.81 46.78
C SER A 616 -34.82 37.77 46.52
N PRO A 617 -33.91 37.97 47.48
CA PRO A 617 -32.73 38.82 47.27
C PRO A 617 -31.78 38.20 46.23
N VAL A 618 -31.15 39.05 45.41
CA VAL A 618 -30.06 38.61 44.51
C VAL A 618 -28.80 38.28 45.32
N LEU A 619 -27.89 37.45 44.79
CA LEU A 619 -26.63 37.13 45.46
C LEU A 619 -25.72 38.34 45.61
N SER A 620 -25.68 39.18 44.58
CA SER A 620 -24.95 40.45 44.61
C SER A 620 -25.50 41.42 43.57
N LEU A 621 -25.30 42.71 43.83
CA LEU A 621 -25.59 43.81 42.92
C LEU A 621 -24.32 44.65 42.77
N ARG A 622 -23.94 44.97 41.54
CA ARG A 622 -22.77 45.80 41.21
C ARG A 622 -23.18 46.98 40.34
N ILE A 623 -22.69 48.16 40.65
CA ILE A 623 -22.85 49.35 39.81
C ILE A 623 -21.66 49.40 38.84
N LEU A 624 -21.94 49.38 37.53
CA LEU A 624 -20.91 49.18 36.50
C LEU A 624 -20.10 50.44 36.22
N ASP A 625 -20.67 51.62 36.43
CA ASP A 625 -20.07 52.92 36.09
C ASP A 625 -19.01 53.42 37.10
N ARG A 626 -18.59 52.56 38.05
CA ARG A 626 -17.68 52.92 39.16
C ARG A 626 -18.15 54.11 39.99
N VAL A 627 -19.45 54.35 39.98
CA VAL A 627 -20.09 55.37 40.82
C VAL A 627 -20.17 54.83 42.24
N GLU A 628 -19.59 55.55 43.19
CA GLU A 628 -19.68 55.25 44.62
C GLU A 628 -20.94 55.93 45.19
N LEU A 629 -21.77 55.17 45.91
CA LEU A 629 -22.88 55.71 46.68
C LEU A 629 -22.35 56.33 48.00
N PRO A 630 -22.95 57.42 48.50
CA PRO A 630 -24.20 58.03 48.05
C PRO A 630 -24.08 58.95 46.81
N VAL A 631 -25.16 59.06 46.02
CA VAL A 631 -25.24 59.92 44.82
C VAL A 631 -26.35 60.96 44.99
N THR A 632 -26.02 62.23 44.78
CA THR A 632 -26.95 63.36 44.90
C THR A 632 -27.46 63.79 43.52
N ILE A 633 -28.79 63.88 43.37
CA ILE A 633 -29.48 64.22 42.13
C ILE A 633 -30.25 65.53 42.34
N ASP A 634 -29.84 66.59 41.65
CA ASP A 634 -30.52 67.88 41.71
C ASP A 634 -31.95 67.81 41.14
N SER A 635 -32.78 68.78 41.55
CA SER A 635 -34.15 68.93 41.04
C SER A 635 -34.18 68.97 39.50
N ARG A 636 -35.09 68.19 38.89
CA ARG A 636 -35.24 68.04 37.43
C ARG A 636 -34.01 67.49 36.69
N GLN A 637 -33.04 66.91 37.38
CA GLN A 637 -31.95 66.17 36.76
C GLN A 637 -32.19 64.65 36.82
N SER A 638 -31.42 63.93 36.01
CA SER A 638 -31.43 62.46 35.98
C SER A 638 -30.04 61.89 36.18
N TRP A 639 -29.95 60.82 36.94
CA TRP A 639 -28.78 59.95 37.01
C TRP A 639 -29.03 58.67 36.19
N ALA A 640 -28.08 58.30 35.34
CA ALA A 640 -28.11 57.00 34.66
C ALA A 640 -27.41 55.97 35.54
N LEU A 641 -28.17 54.96 35.98
CA LEU A 641 -27.66 53.85 36.78
C LEU A 641 -27.48 52.64 35.88
N HIS A 642 -26.24 52.19 35.69
CA HIS A 642 -25.93 50.90 35.06
C HIS A 642 -25.56 49.88 36.14
N PHE A 643 -26.21 48.73 36.11
CA PHE A 643 -26.05 47.72 37.15
C PHE A 643 -25.91 46.31 36.57
N GLU A 644 -25.29 45.42 37.35
CA GLU A 644 -25.25 43.97 37.16
C GLU A 644 -25.80 43.30 38.41
N ALA A 645 -26.87 42.52 38.28
CA ALA A 645 -27.48 41.74 39.35
C ALA A 645 -27.20 40.24 39.14
N VAL A 646 -26.76 39.54 40.19
CA VAL A 646 -26.41 38.11 40.13
C VAL A 646 -27.52 37.28 40.75
N VAL A 647 -28.24 36.51 39.93
CA VAL A 647 -29.36 35.67 40.35
C VAL A 647 -28.88 34.23 40.55
N PRO A 648 -29.12 33.60 41.72
CA PRO A 648 -28.74 32.22 41.97
C PRO A 648 -29.56 31.24 41.13
N ARG A 649 -28.94 30.12 40.72
CA ARG A 649 -29.66 28.98 40.14
C ARG A 649 -30.11 28.01 41.22
N THR A 650 -31.09 27.16 40.89
CA THR A 650 -31.48 26.04 41.77
C THR A 650 -30.34 25.02 41.88
N GLU A 651 -30.38 24.16 42.90
CA GLU A 651 -29.40 23.08 43.05
C GLU A 651 -29.42 22.11 41.86
N GLU A 652 -30.63 21.80 41.36
CA GLU A 652 -30.85 20.97 40.17
C GLU A 652 -30.19 21.58 38.93
N ASP A 653 -30.37 22.88 38.71
CA ASP A 653 -29.76 23.59 37.58
C ASP A 653 -28.24 23.70 37.70
N THR A 654 -27.73 23.87 38.93
CA THR A 654 -26.30 23.96 39.22
C THR A 654 -25.59 22.61 38.96
N ALA A 655 -26.27 21.49 39.25
CA ALA A 655 -25.76 20.15 39.00
C ALA A 655 -25.50 19.86 37.50
N LEU A 656 -26.19 20.57 36.60
CA LEU A 656 -26.02 20.45 35.14
C LEU A 656 -24.78 21.17 34.61
N GLN A 657 -24.14 22.00 35.44
CA GLN A 657 -22.91 22.73 35.11
C GLN A 657 -22.97 23.57 33.81
N ALA A 658 -24.17 23.99 33.39
CA ALA A 658 -24.37 24.73 32.15
C ALA A 658 -23.75 26.14 32.23
N ARG A 659 -23.03 26.59 31.20
CA ARG A 659 -22.51 27.97 31.11
C ARG A 659 -23.06 28.65 29.87
N TRP A 660 -23.91 29.64 30.08
CA TRP A 660 -24.71 30.26 29.04
C TRP A 660 -24.34 31.74 28.89
N PHE A 661 -23.69 32.08 27.77
CA PHE A 661 -23.39 33.47 27.41
C PHE A 661 -24.56 34.11 26.68
N ASN A 662 -24.80 35.41 26.91
CA ASN A 662 -25.88 36.18 26.29
C ASN A 662 -27.30 35.63 26.54
N ARG A 663 -27.45 34.73 27.51
CA ARG A 663 -28.72 34.07 27.85
C ARG A 663 -28.69 33.59 29.30
N ALA A 664 -29.84 33.54 29.97
CA ALA A 664 -29.95 33.06 31.34
C ALA A 664 -30.49 31.63 31.40
N PHE A 665 -29.81 30.74 32.13
CA PHE A 665 -30.28 29.37 32.35
C PHE A 665 -31.44 29.33 33.35
N VAL A 666 -31.41 30.19 34.37
CA VAL A 666 -32.46 30.31 35.42
C VAL A 666 -33.82 30.72 34.84
N ALA A 667 -33.83 31.50 33.75
CA ALA A 667 -35.05 32.02 33.13
C ALA A 667 -35.45 31.23 31.86
N ARG A 668 -34.88 30.04 31.62
CA ARG A 668 -35.09 29.28 30.39
C ARG A 668 -36.55 28.81 30.20
N HIS A 669 -37.27 28.55 31.29
CA HIS A 669 -38.65 28.05 31.24
C HIS A 669 -39.68 29.14 31.60
N ARG A 670 -39.33 30.04 32.52
CA ARG A 670 -40.21 31.12 33.03
C ARG A 670 -39.48 32.46 32.93
N PRO A 671 -40.13 33.55 32.49
CA PRO A 671 -39.54 34.88 32.53
C PRO A 671 -39.11 35.27 33.94
N LEU A 672 -38.07 36.10 34.03
CA LEU A 672 -37.54 36.61 35.29
C LEU A 672 -37.93 38.08 35.45
N ARG A 673 -38.41 38.45 36.63
CA ARG A 673 -38.66 39.84 37.03
C ARG A 673 -37.65 40.26 38.09
N LEU A 674 -36.94 41.34 37.82
CA LEU A 674 -35.96 41.96 38.70
C LEU A 674 -36.54 43.27 39.25
N LYS A 675 -36.76 43.34 40.56
CA LYS A 675 -37.17 44.56 41.25
C LYS A 675 -35.93 45.29 41.77
N LEU A 676 -35.65 46.46 41.22
CA LEU A 676 -34.63 47.37 41.70
C LEU A 676 -35.24 48.32 42.74
N VAL A 677 -34.61 48.48 43.90
CA VAL A 677 -35.05 49.36 44.98
C VAL A 677 -33.93 50.33 45.32
N LEU A 678 -34.24 51.63 45.33
CA LEU A 678 -33.37 52.72 45.71
C LEU A 678 -33.87 53.28 47.05
N GLU A 679 -32.97 53.40 48.00
CA GLU A 679 -33.19 53.96 49.33
C GLU A 679 -32.44 55.30 49.43
N ASP A 680 -33.12 56.33 49.94
CA ASP A 680 -32.48 57.62 50.24
C ASP A 680 -31.85 57.64 51.64
N ILE A 681 -31.35 58.80 52.08
CA ILE A 681 -30.74 58.96 53.40
C ILE A 681 -31.73 58.92 54.58
N GLU A 682 -33.04 59.00 54.29
CA GLU A 682 -34.14 58.96 55.27
C GLU A 682 -34.85 57.59 55.27
N ASP A 683 -34.22 56.58 54.64
CA ASP A 683 -34.74 55.22 54.45
C ASP A 683 -36.05 55.15 53.63
N GLU A 684 -36.34 56.17 52.83
CA GLU A 684 -37.49 56.19 51.91
C GLU A 684 -37.17 55.42 50.62
N GLU A 685 -38.13 54.63 50.13
CA GLU A 685 -37.90 53.69 49.03
C GLU A 685 -38.57 54.09 47.70
N CYS A 686 -37.84 53.88 46.61
CA CYS A 686 -38.32 53.95 45.24
C CYS A 686 -37.96 52.66 44.50
N SER A 687 -38.91 52.03 43.79
CA SER A 687 -38.68 50.77 43.11
C SER A 687 -39.25 50.68 41.70
N LEU A 688 -38.61 49.86 40.87
CA LEU A 688 -39.00 49.56 39.50
C LEU A 688 -38.76 48.07 39.21
N VAL A 689 -39.72 47.45 38.52
CA VAL A 689 -39.60 46.08 38.03
C VAL A 689 -39.15 46.09 36.57
N LEU A 690 -38.14 45.28 36.28
CA LEU A 690 -37.60 45.04 34.94
C LEU A 690 -37.76 43.55 34.62
N GLU A 691 -38.03 43.23 33.36
CA GLU A 691 -38.26 41.84 32.96
C GLU A 691 -37.21 41.34 31.96
N TYR A 692 -36.83 40.09 32.14
CA TYR A 692 -36.07 39.31 31.18
C TYR A 692 -36.92 38.14 30.68
N VAL A 693 -37.09 38.06 29.36
CA VAL A 693 -37.71 36.90 28.70
C VAL A 693 -36.62 36.16 27.92
N PHE A 694 -36.49 34.86 28.18
CA PHE A 694 -35.50 34.03 27.50
C PHE A 694 -35.74 34.02 25.98
N THR A 695 -34.66 34.23 25.24
CA THR A 695 -34.65 34.20 23.78
C THR A 695 -33.68 33.11 23.32
N PRO A 696 -34.18 32.00 22.73
CA PRO A 696 -33.34 30.94 22.19
C PRO A 696 -32.44 31.44 21.05
N PHE A 697 -31.30 30.76 20.83
CA PHE A 697 -30.54 30.99 19.61
C PHE A 697 -31.30 30.43 18.41
N PRO A 698 -31.29 31.10 17.25
CA PRO A 698 -31.93 30.58 16.05
C PRO A 698 -31.33 29.23 15.65
N PHE A 699 -32.17 28.20 15.50
CA PHE A 699 -31.80 26.93 14.91
C PHE A 699 -31.46 27.11 13.42
N ASP A 700 -30.60 26.23 12.94
CA ASP A 700 -30.21 26.24 11.55
C ASP A 700 -31.41 25.97 10.63
N LYS A 701 -31.51 26.73 9.54
CA LYS A 701 -32.56 26.57 8.52
C LYS A 701 -32.20 25.49 7.51
N PRO A 702 -33.21 24.84 6.87
CA PRO A 702 -32.96 23.84 5.85
C PRO A 702 -32.20 24.47 4.67
N LYS A 703 -31.13 23.79 4.21
CA LYS A 703 -30.39 24.22 3.04
C LYS A 703 -31.05 23.63 1.78
N PRO A 704 -30.89 24.29 0.60
CA PRO A 704 -31.45 23.78 -0.65
C PRO A 704 -30.97 22.37 -1.04
N ASP A 705 -29.77 21.98 -0.60
CA ASP A 705 -29.16 20.68 -0.91
C ASP A 705 -29.48 19.57 0.11
N ASP A 706 -30.24 19.90 1.16
CA ASP A 706 -30.66 18.93 2.17
C ASP A 706 -31.77 18.03 1.59
N LEU A 707 -31.51 16.73 1.52
CA LEU A 707 -32.49 15.70 1.15
C LEU A 707 -33.44 15.40 2.33
N ALA A 708 -32.91 15.42 3.55
CA ALA A 708 -33.69 15.25 4.77
C ALA A 708 -32.95 15.85 5.98
N ARG A 709 -33.73 16.23 6.99
CA ARG A 709 -33.23 16.68 8.30
C ARG A 709 -34.01 15.96 9.40
N PHE A 710 -33.28 15.26 10.26
CA PHE A 710 -33.84 14.54 11.39
C PHE A 710 -33.33 15.17 12.67
N PHE A 711 -34.23 15.49 13.59
CA PHE A 711 -33.84 16.15 14.84
C PHE A 711 -34.80 15.81 15.97
N PHE A 712 -34.29 15.93 17.20
CA PHE A 712 -35.09 16.09 18.40
C PHE A 712 -34.52 17.27 19.20
N ASP A 713 -35.38 17.91 19.98
CA ASP A 713 -34.98 19.05 20.79
C ASP A 713 -34.85 18.64 22.25
N ASP A 714 -33.79 19.13 22.89
CA ASP A 714 -33.54 18.99 24.31
C ASP A 714 -34.10 20.22 25.04
N PRO A 715 -35.24 20.10 25.75
CA PRO A 715 -35.85 21.22 26.46
C PRO A 715 -35.04 21.67 27.69
N GLN A 716 -34.13 20.84 28.21
CA GLN A 716 -33.33 21.17 29.39
C GLN A 716 -32.18 22.11 29.01
N PHE A 717 -31.50 21.82 27.90
CA PHE A 717 -30.37 22.63 27.42
C PHE A 717 -30.76 23.60 26.28
N TYR A 718 -32.01 23.58 25.83
CA TYR A 718 -32.47 24.31 24.65
C TYR A 718 -31.54 24.10 23.45
N LEU A 719 -31.24 22.83 23.16
CA LEU A 719 -30.36 22.41 22.07
C LEU A 719 -31.12 21.52 21.10
N ARG A 720 -30.91 21.76 19.79
CA ARG A 720 -31.40 20.88 18.73
C ARG A 720 -30.32 19.89 18.35
N HIS A 721 -30.57 18.60 18.62
CA HIS A 721 -29.74 17.52 18.11
C HIS A 721 -30.22 17.15 16.72
N GLU A 722 -29.36 17.26 15.71
CA GLU A 722 -29.76 17.01 14.33
C GLU A 722 -28.77 16.14 13.54
N VAL A 723 -29.31 15.44 12.55
CA VAL A 723 -28.61 14.71 11.50
C VAL A 723 -29.12 15.20 10.16
N ARG A 724 -28.21 15.62 9.28
CA ARG A 724 -28.54 16.06 7.93
C ARG A 724 -28.16 15.02 6.91
N VAL A 725 -29.03 14.82 5.93
CA VAL A 725 -28.74 14.01 4.74
C VAL A 725 -28.73 14.93 3.55
N THR A 726 -27.63 14.93 2.79
CA THR A 726 -27.40 15.80 1.63
C THR A 726 -26.98 14.97 0.41
N LYS A 727 -27.07 15.57 -0.78
CA LYS A 727 -26.40 14.98 -1.96
C LYS A 727 -24.89 15.05 -1.78
N ALA A 728 -24.18 13.99 -2.18
CA ALA A 728 -22.72 13.98 -2.08
C ALA A 728 -22.11 15.04 -3.00
N SER A 729 -21.16 15.84 -2.47
CA SER A 729 -20.52 16.93 -3.21
C SER A 729 -19.52 16.44 -4.28
N ASN A 730 -19.07 15.18 -4.17
CA ASN A 730 -18.09 14.57 -5.08
C ASN A 730 -18.80 13.94 -6.28
N GLY A 731 -18.96 14.74 -7.33
CA GLY A 731 -19.82 14.49 -8.49
C GLY A 731 -19.56 13.26 -9.38
N ASN A 732 -18.84 12.23 -8.92
CA ASN A 732 -18.69 10.98 -9.68
C ASN A 732 -18.69 9.67 -8.87
N GLN A 733 -18.68 9.69 -7.53
CA GLN A 733 -18.62 8.45 -6.73
C GLN A 733 -19.54 8.41 -5.50
N GLY A 734 -19.86 9.57 -4.91
CA GLY A 734 -20.77 9.65 -3.77
C GLY A 734 -22.23 9.74 -4.25
N VAL A 735 -23.13 9.02 -3.59
CA VAL A 735 -24.58 9.05 -3.85
C VAL A 735 -25.26 10.02 -2.88
N LEU A 736 -24.96 9.88 -1.59
CA LEU A 736 -25.50 10.71 -0.53
C LEU A 736 -24.47 10.88 0.58
N ARG A 737 -24.61 11.94 1.36
CA ARG A 737 -23.81 12.23 2.55
C ARG A 737 -24.73 12.30 3.76
N ILE A 738 -24.42 11.52 4.79
CA ILE A 738 -25.11 11.57 6.09
C ILE A 738 -24.16 12.22 7.07
N ASP A 739 -24.51 13.42 7.52
CA ASP A 739 -23.65 14.30 8.30
C ASP A 739 -22.27 14.50 7.63
N ARG A 740 -21.24 13.78 8.08
CA ARG A 740 -19.86 13.86 7.54
C ARG A 740 -19.42 12.64 6.72
N THR A 741 -20.29 11.65 6.53
CA THR A 741 -19.92 10.39 5.88
C THR A 741 -20.53 10.27 4.48
N ASP A 742 -19.67 10.17 3.46
CA ASP A 742 -20.07 9.94 2.07
C ASP A 742 -20.36 8.45 1.82
N ILE A 743 -21.52 8.14 1.24
CA ILE A 743 -21.89 6.79 0.82
C ILE A 743 -21.70 6.65 -0.68
N ALA A 744 -20.80 5.75 -1.08
CA ALA A 744 -20.50 5.47 -2.49
C ALA A 744 -21.40 4.40 -3.11
N VAL A 745 -21.51 4.41 -4.43
CA VAL A 745 -22.25 3.39 -5.24
C VAL A 745 -21.84 1.96 -4.86
N LYS A 746 -20.53 1.70 -4.75
CA LYS A 746 -19.99 0.39 -4.39
C LYS A 746 -20.45 -0.06 -3.00
N THR A 747 -20.54 0.85 -2.03
CA THR A 747 -21.04 0.55 -0.68
C THR A 747 -22.49 0.10 -0.73
N LEU A 748 -23.35 0.79 -1.49
CA LEU A 748 -24.75 0.40 -1.67
C LEU A 748 -24.88 -0.95 -2.38
N GLN A 749 -24.08 -1.23 -3.41
CA GLN A 749 -24.07 -2.54 -4.06
C GLN A 749 -23.68 -3.68 -3.11
N LYS A 750 -22.68 -3.47 -2.24
CA LYS A 750 -22.31 -4.45 -1.21
C LYS A 750 -23.45 -4.72 -0.23
N ILE A 751 -24.16 -3.69 0.17
CA ILE A 751 -25.32 -3.81 1.07
C ILE A 751 -26.42 -4.64 0.41
N VAL A 752 -26.75 -4.36 -0.85
CA VAL A 752 -27.75 -5.15 -1.59
C VAL A 752 -27.29 -6.60 -1.71
N TYR A 753 -26.03 -6.85 -2.04
CA TYR A 753 -25.50 -8.21 -2.12
C TYR A 753 -25.57 -8.93 -0.76
N LYS A 754 -25.20 -8.27 0.34
CA LYS A 754 -25.34 -8.80 1.71
C LYS A 754 -26.80 -9.18 1.99
N ALA A 755 -27.74 -8.30 1.67
CA ALA A 755 -29.17 -8.56 1.85
C ALA A 755 -29.68 -9.76 1.01
N LEU A 756 -29.23 -9.89 -0.23
CA LEU A 756 -29.57 -11.04 -1.08
C LEU A 756 -28.98 -12.35 -0.54
N LYS A 757 -27.79 -12.30 0.07
CA LYS A 757 -27.11 -13.47 0.64
C LYS A 757 -27.69 -13.90 1.98
N THR A 758 -27.97 -12.96 2.89
CA THR A 758 -28.44 -13.26 4.26
C THR A 758 -29.97 -13.32 4.36
N GLY A 759 -30.70 -12.72 3.42
CA GLY A 759 -32.15 -12.53 3.50
C GLY A 759 -32.57 -11.35 4.38
N GLU A 760 -31.64 -10.64 5.01
CA GLU A 760 -31.95 -9.46 5.84
C GLU A 760 -32.07 -8.21 4.97
N THR A 761 -33.19 -7.51 5.06
CA THR A 761 -33.50 -6.35 4.19
C THR A 761 -33.28 -4.99 4.86
N GLU A 762 -33.15 -4.96 6.19
CA GLU A 762 -32.68 -3.79 6.95
C GLU A 762 -31.23 -4.06 7.37
N ILE A 763 -30.28 -3.34 6.75
CA ILE A 763 -28.85 -3.55 6.95
C ILE A 763 -28.26 -2.33 7.65
N ASN A 764 -27.62 -2.54 8.79
CA ASN A 764 -26.85 -1.48 9.46
C ASN A 764 -25.72 -1.00 8.54
N LEU A 765 -25.61 0.31 8.37
CA LEU A 765 -24.56 0.94 7.57
C LEU A 765 -23.24 1.03 8.32
N ASP A 766 -23.23 0.72 9.62
CA ASP A 766 -22.10 0.88 10.53
C ASP A 766 -21.57 2.33 10.54
N ILE A 767 -22.48 3.28 10.30
CA ILE A 767 -22.26 4.72 10.40
C ILE A 767 -23.16 5.30 11.49
N GLY A 768 -22.60 6.24 12.23
CA GLY A 768 -23.26 6.85 13.37
C GLY A 768 -22.28 7.62 14.22
N GLN A 769 -22.82 8.45 15.10
CA GLN A 769 -22.02 9.18 16.08
C GLN A 769 -22.66 9.01 17.44
N LYS A 770 -21.84 8.67 18.44
CA LYS A 770 -22.20 8.72 19.85
C LYS A 770 -21.50 9.92 20.47
N LYS A 771 -22.28 10.95 20.82
CA LYS A 771 -21.86 12.12 21.59
C LYS A 771 -22.33 11.94 23.03
N ASP A 772 -21.83 12.79 23.92
CA ASP A 772 -22.19 12.76 25.35
C ASP A 772 -23.69 12.98 25.60
N THR A 773 -24.38 13.69 24.69
CA THR A 773 -25.79 14.06 24.81
C THR A 773 -26.73 13.39 23.79
N SER A 774 -26.20 12.93 22.66
CA SER A 774 -27.01 12.32 21.58
C SER A 774 -26.25 11.19 20.89
N SER A 775 -27.00 10.20 20.41
CA SER A 775 -26.47 9.13 19.57
C SER A 775 -27.34 8.97 18.32
N TRP A 776 -26.72 8.74 17.17
CA TRP A 776 -27.44 8.39 15.95
C TRP A 776 -26.77 7.26 15.22
N THR A 777 -27.58 6.48 14.50
CA THR A 777 -27.18 5.38 13.64
C THR A 777 -28.06 5.35 12.40
N ALA A 778 -27.55 4.78 11.31
CA ALA A 778 -28.29 4.68 10.06
C ALA A 778 -28.32 3.26 9.49
N TRP A 779 -29.42 2.91 8.84
CA TRP A 779 -29.67 1.62 8.20
C TRP A 779 -30.09 1.82 6.77
N ALA A 780 -29.61 0.97 5.88
CA ALA A 780 -30.08 0.89 4.51
C ALA A 780 -31.27 -0.07 4.42
N LEU A 781 -32.33 0.39 3.78
CA LEU A 781 -33.50 -0.42 3.47
C LEU A 781 -33.38 -0.93 2.04
N VAL A 782 -33.33 -2.26 1.90
CA VAL A 782 -33.06 -2.94 0.64
C VAL A 782 -34.34 -3.55 0.07
N ASP A 783 -34.63 -3.20 -1.17
CA ASP A 783 -35.60 -3.92 -1.99
C ASP A 783 -34.87 -5.05 -2.74
N VAL A 784 -35.11 -6.28 -2.29
CA VAL A 784 -34.51 -7.49 -2.89
C VAL A 784 -35.09 -7.84 -4.26
N SER A 785 -36.32 -7.39 -4.57
CA SER A 785 -36.94 -7.57 -5.89
C SER A 785 -36.22 -6.69 -6.92
N CYS A 786 -36.08 -5.40 -6.59
CA CYS A 786 -35.42 -4.41 -7.43
C CYS A 786 -33.89 -4.41 -7.28
N LYS A 787 -33.32 -5.18 -6.36
CA LYS A 787 -31.88 -5.24 -6.05
C LYS A 787 -31.26 -3.86 -5.82
N ARG A 788 -31.91 -3.03 -5.00
CA ARG A 788 -31.45 -1.68 -4.69
C ARG A 788 -31.75 -1.29 -3.25
N VAL A 789 -30.94 -0.38 -2.71
CA VAL A 789 -31.27 0.40 -1.52
C VAL A 789 -32.26 1.47 -1.97
N TYR A 790 -33.46 1.46 -1.41
CA TYR A 790 -34.49 2.44 -1.78
C TYR A 790 -34.56 3.61 -0.81
N ALA A 791 -34.18 3.40 0.44
CA ALA A 791 -34.19 4.43 1.46
C ALA A 791 -33.12 4.18 2.51
N ILE A 792 -32.76 5.26 3.20
CA ILE A 792 -31.96 5.21 4.41
C ILE A 792 -32.86 5.60 5.58
N LYS A 793 -32.82 4.77 6.62
CA LYS A 793 -33.47 5.01 7.91
C LYS A 793 -32.43 5.57 8.88
N VAL A 794 -32.75 6.64 9.57
CA VAL A 794 -31.91 7.24 10.61
C VAL A 794 -32.68 7.19 11.93
N VAL A 795 -32.06 6.62 12.95
CA VAL A 795 -32.54 6.66 14.34
C VAL A 795 -31.59 7.56 15.10
N LEU A 796 -32.12 8.62 15.68
CA LEU A 796 -31.42 9.59 16.50
C LEU A 796 -32.07 9.57 17.89
N THR A 797 -31.29 9.34 18.94
CA THR A 797 -31.77 9.24 20.32
C THR A 797 -30.86 10.03 21.27
N GLN A 798 -31.29 10.18 22.52
CA GLN A 798 -30.39 10.56 23.60
C GLN A 798 -29.21 9.59 23.73
N ALA A 799 -28.10 10.10 24.29
CA ALA A 799 -26.90 9.32 24.51
C ALA A 799 -27.17 8.03 25.31
N ASP A 800 -26.32 7.02 25.10
CA ASP A 800 -26.45 5.72 25.75
C ASP A 800 -26.17 5.79 27.27
N SER A 801 -25.58 6.88 27.76
CA SER A 801 -25.40 7.19 29.18
C SER A 801 -26.71 7.52 29.89
N VAL A 802 -27.77 7.87 29.15
CA VAL A 802 -29.08 8.19 29.72
C VAL A 802 -29.84 6.90 29.96
N ALA A 803 -30.09 6.57 31.23
CA ALA A 803 -30.70 5.31 31.64
C ALA A 803 -32.13 5.11 31.10
N ARG A 804 -32.88 6.20 30.91
CA ARG A 804 -34.24 6.21 30.34
C ARG A 804 -34.31 7.24 29.22
N LYS A 805 -34.38 6.77 27.98
CA LYS A 805 -34.46 7.64 26.81
C LYS A 805 -35.90 8.09 26.63
N THR A 806 -36.14 9.40 26.62
CA THR A 806 -37.45 10.02 26.40
C THR A 806 -37.50 10.85 25.12
N LEU A 807 -36.34 11.24 24.59
CA LEU A 807 -36.22 12.04 23.38
C LEU A 807 -35.59 11.25 22.24
N GLY A 808 -36.14 11.43 21.04
CA GLY A 808 -35.56 10.85 19.85
C GLY A 808 -36.36 11.10 18.58
N CYS A 809 -35.82 10.65 17.46
CA CYS A 809 -36.36 10.82 16.13
C CYS A 809 -36.03 9.59 15.29
N VAL A 810 -37.02 9.06 14.59
CA VAL A 810 -36.86 8.11 13.50
C VAL A 810 -37.33 8.77 12.22
N GLY A 811 -36.49 8.74 11.19
CA GLY A 811 -36.87 9.28 9.90
C GLY A 811 -36.25 8.52 8.74
N TYR A 812 -36.86 8.71 7.58
CA TYR A 812 -36.54 8.00 6.35
C TYR A 812 -36.24 9.00 5.25
N VAL A 813 -35.24 8.69 4.42
CA VAL A 813 -34.88 9.49 3.25
C VAL A 813 -34.72 8.58 2.05
N LEU A 814 -35.25 8.99 0.90
CA LEU A 814 -35.11 8.25 -0.35
C LEU A 814 -33.63 8.21 -0.75
N CYS A 815 -33.17 7.03 -1.14
CA CYS A 815 -31.85 6.88 -1.74
C CYS A 815 -31.93 7.36 -3.20
N PRO A 816 -31.14 8.38 -3.60
CA PRO A 816 -31.07 8.80 -5.00
C PRO A 816 -30.73 7.63 -5.93
N ASP A 817 -31.10 7.71 -7.20
CA ASP A 817 -30.70 6.69 -8.17
C ASP A 817 -29.17 6.59 -8.28
N TYR A 818 -28.66 5.36 -8.36
CA TYR A 818 -27.23 5.08 -8.35
C TYR A 818 -26.87 3.85 -9.19
N GLY A 819 -25.65 3.85 -9.71
CA GLY A 819 -25.15 2.77 -10.57
C GLY A 819 -25.91 2.69 -11.91
N ASN A 820 -25.70 1.61 -12.65
CA ASN A 820 -26.44 1.39 -13.90
C ASN A 820 -27.72 0.61 -13.57
N THR A 821 -28.86 1.26 -13.73
CA THR A 821 -30.19 0.66 -13.58
C THR A 821 -30.61 0.01 -14.90
N ILE A 822 -31.15 -1.20 -14.84
CA ILE A 822 -31.75 -1.84 -16.01
C ILE A 822 -33.13 -1.25 -16.23
N ASN A 823 -33.46 -0.86 -17.47
CA ASN A 823 -34.77 -0.35 -17.88
C ASN A 823 -35.89 -1.41 -17.89
N ALA A 824 -35.80 -2.41 -17.01
CA ALA A 824 -36.82 -3.43 -16.79
C ALA A 824 -37.43 -3.18 -15.42
N THR A 825 -38.76 -3.07 -15.37
CA THR A 825 -39.50 -2.78 -14.14
C THR A 825 -39.71 -4.04 -13.31
N ARG A 826 -39.75 -3.88 -11.98
CA ARG A 826 -40.05 -4.96 -11.02
C ARG A 826 -40.97 -4.47 -9.90
N PRO A 827 -41.79 -5.37 -9.30
CA PRO A 827 -42.66 -5.00 -8.19
C PRO A 827 -41.84 -4.61 -6.97
N VAL A 828 -42.29 -3.55 -6.28
CA VAL A 828 -41.66 -3.03 -5.07
C VAL A 828 -41.83 -4.02 -3.92
N ARG A 829 -40.73 -4.28 -3.20
CA ARG A 829 -40.76 -5.04 -1.93
C ARG A 829 -40.07 -4.26 -0.83
N TYR A 830 -40.85 -3.73 0.10
CA TYR A 830 -40.34 -3.01 1.27
C TYR A 830 -39.55 -3.92 2.22
N ALA A 831 -38.55 -3.33 2.88
CA ALA A 831 -37.73 -4.03 3.84
C ALA A 831 -38.53 -4.40 5.10
N GLN A 832 -38.23 -5.56 5.69
CA GLN A 832 -38.64 -5.91 7.05
C GLN A 832 -37.76 -5.18 8.05
N GLU A 833 -38.36 -4.26 8.80
CA GLU A 833 -37.68 -3.41 9.77
C GLU A 833 -37.66 -4.06 11.17
N LYS A 834 -36.48 -4.10 11.78
CA LYS A 834 -36.25 -4.61 13.14
C LYS A 834 -35.89 -3.48 14.11
N ALA A 835 -35.09 -2.50 13.67
CA ALA A 835 -34.71 -1.36 14.49
C ALA A 835 -35.94 -0.46 14.77
N LYS A 836 -36.17 -0.05 16.01
CA LYS A 836 -37.28 0.83 16.39
C LYS A 836 -36.77 1.99 17.24
N LEU A 837 -37.56 3.06 17.29
CA LEU A 837 -37.36 4.11 18.26
C LEU A 837 -37.92 3.62 19.61
N GLU A 838 -37.03 3.34 20.55
CA GLU A 838 -37.38 2.91 21.92
C GLU A 838 -37.20 4.09 22.87
N VAL A 839 -38.31 4.77 23.15
CA VAL A 839 -38.36 5.95 24.03
C VAL A 839 -39.59 5.89 24.92
N GLU A 840 -39.43 6.31 26.18
CA GLU A 840 -40.53 6.44 27.14
C GLU A 840 -41.27 7.78 26.91
N PRO A 841 -42.59 7.85 27.16
CA PRO A 841 -43.33 9.11 27.11
C PRO A 841 -42.74 10.14 28.07
N LEU A 842 -42.55 11.37 27.58
CA LEU A 842 -42.17 12.52 28.41
C LEU A 842 -43.45 13.23 28.86
N GLU A 843 -43.57 13.52 30.16
CA GLU A 843 -44.58 14.45 30.65
C GLU A 843 -44.13 15.89 30.38
N GLU A 844 -44.90 16.63 29.59
CA GLU A 844 -44.62 18.04 29.30
C GLU A 844 -45.03 18.91 30.50
N ALA A 845 -44.06 19.62 31.08
CA ALA A 845 -44.35 20.58 32.13
C ALA A 845 -44.90 21.88 31.52
N GLU A 846 -46.11 22.28 31.94
CA GLU A 846 -46.66 23.58 31.60
C GLU A 846 -46.05 24.66 32.51
N PHE A 847 -45.48 25.69 31.90
CA PHE A 847 -44.88 26.82 32.61
C PHE A 847 -45.73 28.07 32.47
N VAL A 848 -45.89 28.81 33.58
CA VAL A 848 -46.59 30.10 33.58
C VAL A 848 -45.70 31.16 32.93
N THR A 849 -46.22 31.82 31.90
CA THR A 849 -45.47 32.79 31.08
C THR A 849 -45.80 34.25 31.39
N GLU A 850 -46.88 34.51 32.14
CA GLU A 850 -47.31 35.85 32.55
C GLU A 850 -48.13 35.79 33.86
N ASP A 851 -48.03 36.82 34.69
CA ASP A 851 -48.83 37.00 35.91
C ASP A 851 -49.13 38.49 36.20
N THR A 852 -50.08 38.74 37.12
CA THR A 852 -50.54 40.11 37.47
C THR A 852 -49.96 40.65 38.78
N VAL A 853 -48.96 39.98 39.38
CA VAL A 853 -48.47 40.30 40.75
C VAL A 853 -47.87 41.73 40.84
N ASP A 854 -47.19 42.18 39.78
CA ASP A 854 -46.55 43.51 39.75
C ASP A 854 -47.40 44.60 39.08
N ASP A 855 -48.60 44.25 38.61
CA ASP A 855 -49.49 45.21 37.95
C ASP A 855 -49.91 46.31 38.93
N TYR A 856 -49.94 47.54 38.43
CA TYR A 856 -50.36 48.69 39.23
C TYR A 856 -51.88 48.70 39.37
N VAL A 857 -52.38 48.50 40.60
CA VAL A 857 -53.80 48.69 40.93
C VAL A 857 -53.99 50.15 41.38
N PRO A 858 -54.76 50.98 40.67
CA PRO A 858 -55.04 52.35 41.12
C PRO A 858 -55.77 52.32 42.46
N GLU A 859 -55.33 53.12 43.43
CA GLU A 859 -56.12 53.33 44.65
C GLU A 859 -57.49 53.91 44.26
N PRO A 860 -58.60 53.36 44.79
CA PRO A 860 -59.92 53.97 44.59
C PRO A 860 -59.88 55.41 45.10
N PRO A 861 -60.43 56.40 44.36
CA PRO A 861 -60.35 57.79 44.76
C PRO A 861 -60.96 57.96 46.16
N LYS A 862 -60.17 58.50 47.10
CA LYS A 862 -60.65 58.84 48.45
C LYS A 862 -61.86 59.77 48.32
N PRO A 863 -62.96 59.51 49.05
CA PRO A 863 -64.14 60.36 48.98
C PRO A 863 -63.79 61.78 49.43
N VAL A 864 -64.11 62.74 48.57
CA VAL A 864 -64.00 64.17 48.87
C VAL A 864 -64.94 64.47 50.02
N VAL A 865 -64.41 64.95 51.14
CA VAL A 865 -65.21 65.51 52.23
C VAL A 865 -65.69 66.88 51.76
N ASP A 866 -66.96 66.98 51.37
CA ASP A 866 -67.61 68.24 51.03
C ASP A 866 -67.74 69.15 52.26
N PRO A 867 -67.54 70.48 52.12
CA PRO A 867 -68.18 71.47 52.95
C PRO A 867 -69.59 71.80 52.45
N THR A 868 -70.45 72.12 53.42
CA THR A 868 -71.88 72.51 53.42
C THR A 868 -72.40 73.45 52.29
N PRO A 869 -73.75 73.55 52.11
CA PRO A 869 -74.41 73.75 50.82
C PRO A 869 -74.91 75.18 50.55
N ALA A 870 -75.05 75.54 49.25
CA ALA A 870 -76.18 76.33 48.71
C ALA A 870 -76.19 76.37 47.15
N LEU A 871 -77.15 75.60 46.60
CA LEU A 871 -77.98 75.73 45.38
C LEU A 871 -78.08 77.12 44.67
N PRO A 872 -78.67 77.25 43.44
CA PRO A 872 -78.24 76.71 42.14
C PRO A 872 -78.55 77.66 40.93
N THR A 873 -77.71 77.71 39.90
CA THR A 873 -78.16 78.14 38.54
C THR A 873 -77.12 77.66 37.53
N ALA A 874 -77.40 76.59 36.80
CA ALA A 874 -78.03 76.57 35.48
C ALA A 874 -77.00 76.59 34.34
N MET A 875 -76.93 75.44 33.66
CA MET A 875 -76.57 75.22 32.25
C MET A 875 -75.24 75.75 31.72
N SER A 876 -74.38 74.80 31.32
CA SER A 876 -73.82 74.67 29.95
C SER A 876 -72.35 74.27 29.99
N SER A 877 -72.06 73.12 29.37
CA SER A 877 -70.81 72.78 28.68
C SER A 877 -69.51 73.44 29.18
N THR A 878 -68.79 72.81 30.10
CA THR A 878 -67.38 73.11 30.38
C THR A 878 -66.53 72.04 29.69
N GLN A 879 -66.03 72.30 28.47
CA GLN A 879 -64.75 72.97 28.22
C GLN A 879 -63.67 72.53 29.21
N ALA A 880 -62.72 71.76 28.69
CA ALA A 880 -61.46 71.47 29.34
C ALA A 880 -60.82 72.79 29.78
N VAL A 881 -60.66 72.96 31.09
CA VAL A 881 -59.85 74.05 31.65
C VAL A 881 -58.41 73.77 31.21
N VAL A 882 -57.99 74.48 30.17
CA VAL A 882 -56.60 74.51 29.72
C VAL A 882 -55.81 75.25 30.79
N SER A 883 -54.85 74.55 31.40
CA SER A 883 -53.91 75.13 32.37
C SER A 883 -53.20 76.34 31.77
N ASP A 884 -53.04 77.42 32.54
CA ASP A 884 -52.28 78.62 32.15
C ASP A 884 -50.84 78.27 31.70
N ASP A 885 -50.27 77.18 32.23
CA ASP A 885 -48.97 76.64 31.77
C ASP A 885 -49.01 76.14 30.32
N LEU A 886 -50.12 75.55 29.88
CA LEU A 886 -50.27 75.08 28.50
C LEU A 886 -50.42 76.27 27.54
N ASN A 887 -51.13 77.33 27.96
CA ASN A 887 -51.22 78.57 27.18
C ASN A 887 -49.88 79.29 27.06
N GLN A 888 -49.07 79.31 28.13
CA GLN A 888 -47.69 79.84 28.08
C GLN A 888 -46.77 78.97 27.19
N HIS A 889 -46.89 77.64 27.27
CA HIS A 889 -46.13 76.75 26.40
C HIS A 889 -46.52 76.90 24.93
N LEU A 890 -47.82 77.04 24.63
CA LEU A 890 -48.32 77.23 23.27
C LEU A 890 -47.90 78.60 22.71
N THR A 891 -47.98 79.68 23.49
CA THR A 891 -47.47 81.00 23.05
C THR A 891 -45.95 81.03 22.87
N SER A 892 -45.19 80.28 23.68
CA SER A 892 -43.74 80.11 23.49
C SER A 892 -43.41 79.36 22.19
N ILE A 893 -44.15 78.29 21.90
CA ILE A 893 -44.02 77.52 20.65
C ILE A 893 -44.39 78.39 19.45
N ASP A 894 -45.49 79.14 19.52
CA ASP A 894 -45.91 80.04 18.43
C ASP A 894 -44.89 81.15 18.18
N SER A 895 -44.30 81.71 19.24
CA SER A 895 -43.21 82.70 19.10
C SER A 895 -41.96 82.11 18.46
N SER A 896 -41.65 80.83 18.75
CA SER A 896 -40.50 80.12 18.21
C SER A 896 -40.71 79.74 16.74
N LEU A 897 -41.93 79.30 16.39
CA LEU A 897 -42.33 79.00 15.02
C LEU A 897 -42.37 80.26 14.16
N SER A 898 -42.86 81.38 14.70
CA SER A 898 -42.83 82.68 14.02
C SER A 898 -41.39 83.12 13.72
N ARG A 899 -40.46 82.99 14.68
CA ARG A 899 -39.04 83.29 14.45
C ARG A 899 -38.40 82.38 13.40
N LEU A 900 -38.71 81.09 13.43
CA LEU A 900 -38.23 80.14 12.42
C LEU A 900 -38.78 80.47 11.03
N ALA A 901 -40.05 80.84 10.92
CA ALA A 901 -40.65 81.26 9.66
C ALA A 901 -39.96 82.51 9.10
N THR A 902 -39.73 83.54 9.93
CA THR A 902 -39.01 84.75 9.51
C THR A 902 -37.55 84.46 9.13
N ALA A 903 -36.86 83.57 9.86
CA ALA A 903 -35.49 83.17 9.52
C ALA A 903 -35.44 82.40 8.19
N VAL A 904 -36.42 81.55 7.91
CA VAL A 904 -36.52 80.81 6.64
C VAL A 904 -36.87 81.75 5.49
N GLU A 905 -37.77 82.71 5.68
CA GLU A 905 -38.09 83.73 4.68
C GLU A 905 -36.86 84.60 4.36
N GLN A 906 -36.09 85.02 5.38
CA GLN A 906 -34.84 85.73 5.18
C GLN A 906 -33.80 84.87 4.44
N LEU A 907 -33.71 83.58 4.75
CA LEU A 907 -32.81 82.65 4.04
C LEU A 907 -33.22 82.50 2.57
N VAL A 908 -34.52 82.41 2.29
CA VAL A 908 -35.08 82.34 0.93
C VAL A 908 -34.81 83.64 0.16
N ASP A 909 -34.93 84.80 0.80
CA ASP A 909 -34.62 86.09 0.19
C ASP A 909 -33.13 86.28 -0.08
N ILE A 910 -32.25 85.78 0.78
CA ILE A 910 -30.80 85.72 0.55
C ILE A 910 -30.48 84.80 -0.64
N LEU A 911 -31.11 83.62 -0.70
CA LEU A 911 -30.93 82.66 -1.79
C LEU A 911 -31.47 83.20 -3.13
N LYS A 912 -32.54 84.01 -3.12
CA LYS A 912 -33.05 84.71 -4.31
C LYS A 912 -32.14 85.86 -4.76
N LYS A 913 -31.48 86.56 -3.83
CA LYS A 913 -30.53 87.65 -4.14
C LYS A 913 -29.17 87.16 -4.64
N ASN A 914 -28.79 85.91 -4.34
CA ASN A 914 -27.52 85.31 -4.77
C ASN A 914 -27.61 84.50 -6.09
N ASN A 915 -28.74 84.55 -6.80
CA ASN A 915 -28.91 83.99 -8.15
C ASN A 915 -29.04 85.11 -9.20
N LEU A 916 -27.95 85.87 -9.36
CA LEU A 916 -27.59 86.63 -10.55
C LEU A 916 -26.06 86.61 -10.71
#